data_AF-A0A1I5EQ44-F1
#
_entry.id   AF-A0A1I5EQ44-F1
#
_cell.length_a   1.000
_cell.length_b   1.000
_cell.length_c   1.000
_cell.angle_alpha   90.00
_cell.angle_beta   90.00
_cell.angle_gamma   90.00
#
_symmetry.space_group_name_H-M   'P 1'
#
loop_
_entity.id
_entity.type
_entity.pdbx_description
1 polymer ?
#
loop_
_entity_poly.entity_id
_entity_poly.type
_entity_poly.pdbx_seq_one_letter_code
_entity_poly.pdbx_strand_id
1 'polypeptide(L)'
;MSARMLLHRFTRNRRLVAGLGIFAAVIALFGLIGYFWLPGYAKTKLETALSDALQRPVTVQSIDIQPYTLELTVRGFRIGEKETSIDAAKALFSLDELYVNLSIASIARGAPVISSVSLTAPAFRLVRESDQRFNITDLIEDFLKRPDEGGETNFSVSNILVEGGRFEFVDRLKKSHQEISGIRIGIPFIANFESDEKSWVEPYFTAKINDAPVELNGRLRPFTQNREATLELKLSNVDLTRIDEYSPVPTGIRLLSGYFDSDLLLTFAQADGQPPSIVLSGRTALRKLEIENKAVEAPYTAKLDQLDVKLTEINLNGAKPSRASLVLSEASVIPKEDSDPLLSLPKLSIDEVEVDTKRQAVTLGTVVLDRFKASARREPDGRLDLEKLFAQAPGATQAPKPSSAKAETDKPWSAQLGSLKLAGAILRFEDSTLKNLAPMVADPVDLTVSDIDLTGAAPLKLALKAAINQRGSLEANGALGWSPVTADLEINARDVDLVALQGWVGDRLNALLTRGAISFNGNIQANGSPLKVAVNGKGQFTNFNVVDKLSTTDLMRWRNLDIDGIEFVNDPLRVKIASIAIADFFAHVVLTPEGELNLKHIVREDDSGGAGVKTASANRSEAGQQAISATLTQAAAASAPQKKKPAPLPVHIGRVVMQGGNVNFHDQFIKPNYRARLTGLTGRVGPLDPRKPGEIDIRGAVDKTAPLKIVGKVDTLGSELFLDVTASAKGIDMPTFSPYSGKYVGYAIEKGKLSVDIHYHVEKGELTAENSIFLDQLTLGEKIESPDALSIPVNLALALLKNRRGEINVHLPVSGSINDPQFSLGGVIFDAIINLLTKAATAPLAMLGSLFGGEELSQITFLPGQAQLTPEAEKILETLSRALIDRPALELDITGWADALHDPEALKRSLLERRVKAQKLSEKVKKGEAVDSLRDVELSDEEYARYLTMAYKEAKFVKPKNVIGLTKSLPVPEMEQLMLANIDAGDNEMRQLAERRAQAARDWVIERGGVAGDRVFVLAPKIEAEADGEKSGSRVEFSLR
;
A
#
# COMPACT_ATOMS: atom_id res chain seq x y z
N MET A 1 -85.50 68.77 -12.04
CA MET A 1 -86.42 68.85 -13.20
C MET A 1 -87.18 67.53 -13.29
N SER A 2 -88.51 67.56 -13.22
CA SER A 2 -89.38 66.43 -12.84
C SER A 2 -89.64 65.42 -13.98
N ALA A 3 -89.76 64.14 -13.62
CA ALA A 3 -89.98 62.95 -14.43
C ALA A 3 -91.28 62.92 -15.28
N ARG A 4 -91.99 64.05 -15.44
CA ARG A 4 -93.25 64.14 -16.18
C ARG A 4 -93.12 64.44 -17.68
N MET A 5 -91.96 64.85 -18.19
CA MET A 5 -91.84 65.30 -19.59
C MET A 5 -91.26 64.24 -20.57
N LEU A 6 -90.69 63.14 -20.08
CA LEU A 6 -90.19 62.04 -20.93
C LEU A 6 -91.24 60.95 -21.24
N LEU A 7 -92.36 60.90 -20.50
CA LEU A 7 -93.40 59.88 -20.71
C LEU A 7 -94.41 60.18 -21.83
N HIS A 8 -94.41 61.38 -22.44
CA HIS A 8 -95.45 61.77 -23.41
C HIS A 8 -95.06 61.70 -24.89
N ARG A 9 -93.84 61.26 -25.23
CA ARG A 9 -93.43 60.99 -26.62
C ARG A 9 -93.34 59.50 -26.99
N PHE A 10 -93.54 58.59 -26.04
CA PHE A 10 -93.48 57.13 -26.30
C PHE A 10 -94.83 56.48 -26.67
N THR A 11 -95.96 57.18 -26.52
CA THR A 11 -97.31 56.61 -26.75
C THR A 11 -97.88 56.77 -28.18
N ARG A 12 -97.08 57.21 -29.17
CA ARG A 12 -97.55 57.45 -30.56
C ARG A 12 -97.02 56.45 -31.61
N ASN A 13 -96.35 55.36 -31.22
CA ASN A 13 -95.96 54.28 -32.14
C ASN A 13 -96.42 52.89 -31.63
N ARG A 14 -97.65 52.48 -31.98
CA ARG A 14 -98.19 51.13 -31.70
C ARG A 14 -97.28 49.99 -32.19
N ARG A 15 -96.50 50.21 -33.26
CA ARG A 15 -95.51 49.24 -33.77
C ARG A 15 -94.30 49.06 -32.84
N LEU A 16 -93.88 50.10 -32.12
CA LEU A 16 -92.80 50.01 -31.12
C LEU A 16 -93.27 49.29 -29.86
N VAL A 17 -94.49 49.54 -29.39
CA VAL A 17 -95.06 48.85 -28.21
C VAL A 17 -95.31 47.37 -28.51
N ALA A 18 -95.84 47.03 -29.70
CA ALA A 18 -96.00 45.64 -30.13
C ALA A 18 -94.64 44.95 -30.33
N GLY A 19 -93.66 45.64 -30.91
CA GLY A 19 -92.29 45.13 -31.07
C GLY A 19 -91.58 44.88 -29.73
N LEU A 20 -91.71 45.80 -28.76
CA LEU A 20 -91.18 45.64 -27.40
C LEU A 20 -91.89 44.52 -26.63
N GLY A 21 -93.20 44.36 -26.79
CA GLY A 21 -93.97 43.28 -26.18
C GLY A 21 -93.61 41.90 -26.74
N ILE A 22 -93.44 41.78 -28.05
CA ILE A 22 -92.95 40.56 -28.70
C ILE A 22 -91.51 40.27 -28.28
N PHE A 23 -90.64 41.27 -28.24
CA PHE A 23 -89.25 41.12 -27.78
C PHE A 23 -89.17 40.65 -26.32
N ALA A 24 -89.97 41.25 -25.42
CA ALA A 24 -90.06 40.83 -24.03
C ALA A 24 -90.63 39.41 -23.90
N ALA A 25 -91.63 39.04 -24.70
CA ALA A 25 -92.19 37.68 -24.72
C ALA A 25 -91.19 36.65 -25.24
N VAL A 26 -90.39 36.99 -26.26
CA VAL A 26 -89.32 36.13 -26.79
C VAL A 26 -88.20 35.95 -25.77
N ILE A 27 -87.78 37.02 -25.09
CA ILE A 27 -86.81 36.96 -23.98
C ILE A 27 -87.34 36.11 -22.83
N ALA A 28 -88.60 36.32 -22.40
CA ALA A 28 -89.22 35.53 -21.35
C ALA A 28 -89.37 34.05 -21.73
N LEU A 29 -89.76 33.77 -22.98
CA LEU A 29 -89.85 32.41 -23.52
C LEU A 29 -88.47 31.75 -23.61
N PHE A 30 -87.45 32.50 -24.02
CA PHE A 30 -86.05 32.07 -24.05
C PHE A 30 -85.56 31.72 -22.63
N GLY A 31 -85.86 32.55 -21.64
CA GLY A 31 -85.59 32.27 -20.23
C GLY A 31 -86.33 31.02 -19.71
N LEU A 32 -87.62 30.87 -20.01
CA LEU A 32 -88.42 29.71 -19.58
C LEU A 32 -87.95 28.40 -20.22
N ILE A 33 -87.67 28.40 -21.53
CA ILE A 33 -87.14 27.23 -22.24
C ILE A 33 -85.74 26.89 -21.71
N GLY A 34 -84.87 27.91 -21.59
CA GLY A 34 -83.50 27.75 -21.14
C GLY A 34 -83.36 27.28 -19.68
N TYR A 35 -84.28 27.67 -18.80
CA TYR A 35 -84.22 27.32 -17.37
C TYR A 35 -84.94 26.01 -17.02
N PHE A 36 -86.07 25.70 -17.67
CA PHE A 36 -86.91 24.55 -17.26
C PHE A 36 -86.87 23.35 -18.22
N TRP A 37 -86.70 23.56 -19.53
CA TRP A 37 -86.74 22.47 -20.51
C TRP A 37 -85.33 22.06 -20.97
N LEU A 38 -84.49 23.04 -21.28
CA LEU A 38 -83.16 22.84 -21.85
C LEU A 38 -82.23 21.99 -20.95
N PRO A 39 -82.18 22.15 -19.61
CA PRO A 39 -81.38 21.29 -18.73
C PRO A 39 -81.65 19.79 -18.87
N GLY A 40 -82.92 19.40 -18.81
CA GLY A 40 -83.33 18.00 -18.90
C GLY A 40 -83.11 17.42 -20.30
N TYR A 41 -83.45 18.19 -21.34
CA TYR A 41 -83.20 17.79 -22.73
C TYR A 41 -81.69 17.64 -23.01
N ALA A 42 -80.88 18.62 -22.59
CA ALA A 42 -79.44 18.61 -22.77
C ALA A 42 -78.80 17.42 -22.06
N LYS A 43 -79.23 17.10 -20.83
CA LYS A 43 -78.73 15.94 -20.08
C LYS A 43 -78.91 14.64 -20.87
N THR A 44 -80.15 14.30 -21.24
CA THR A 44 -80.43 13.04 -21.95
C THR A 44 -79.73 13.00 -23.31
N LYS A 45 -79.72 14.11 -24.06
CA LYS A 45 -79.03 14.17 -25.35
C LYS A 45 -77.52 14.03 -25.22
N LEU A 46 -76.91 14.65 -24.21
CA LEU A 46 -75.48 14.54 -23.95
C LEU A 46 -75.09 13.10 -23.58
N GLU A 47 -75.84 12.48 -22.67
CA GLU A 47 -75.61 11.08 -22.27
C GLU A 47 -75.72 10.12 -23.45
N THR A 48 -76.78 10.21 -24.26
CA THR A 48 -76.95 9.35 -25.45
C THR A 48 -75.87 9.62 -26.49
N ALA A 49 -75.66 10.88 -26.88
CA ALA A 49 -74.72 11.22 -27.95
C ALA A 49 -73.28 10.86 -27.59
N LEU A 50 -72.86 11.09 -26.34
CA LEU A 50 -71.51 10.72 -25.90
C LEU A 50 -71.38 9.22 -25.67
N SER A 51 -72.42 8.53 -25.18
CA SER A 51 -72.36 7.07 -25.04
C SER A 51 -72.21 6.37 -26.38
N ASP A 52 -72.96 6.83 -27.39
CA ASP A 52 -72.87 6.34 -28.76
C ASP A 52 -71.51 6.68 -29.39
N ALA A 53 -71.02 7.91 -29.21
CA ALA A 53 -69.77 8.37 -29.81
C ALA A 53 -68.52 7.71 -29.18
N LEU A 54 -68.54 7.45 -27.86
CA LEU A 54 -67.40 6.88 -27.12
C LEU A 54 -67.48 5.37 -26.95
N GLN A 55 -68.62 4.76 -27.34
CA GLN A 55 -68.91 3.34 -27.14
C GLN A 55 -68.73 2.91 -25.67
N ARG A 56 -69.10 3.80 -24.73
CA ARG A 56 -68.91 3.67 -23.27
C ARG A 56 -70.08 4.33 -22.55
N PRO A 57 -70.55 3.81 -21.40
CA PRO A 57 -71.69 4.42 -20.70
C PRO A 57 -71.30 5.79 -20.14
N VAL A 58 -72.04 6.83 -20.52
CA VAL A 58 -71.88 8.20 -20.01
C VAL A 58 -73.08 8.58 -19.15
N THR A 59 -72.80 9.10 -17.96
CA THR A 59 -73.83 9.55 -17.00
C THR A 59 -73.53 10.95 -16.50
N VAL A 60 -74.58 11.74 -16.26
CA VAL A 60 -74.50 13.09 -15.72
C VAL A 60 -75.49 13.24 -14.57
N GLN A 61 -75.08 13.85 -13.45
CA GLN A 61 -76.00 14.07 -12.33
C GLN A 61 -77.03 15.16 -12.68
N SER A 62 -76.56 16.37 -12.98
CA SER A 62 -77.37 17.51 -13.40
C SER A 62 -76.63 18.42 -14.37
N ILE A 63 -77.38 19.16 -15.18
CA ILE A 63 -76.89 20.25 -16.02
C ILE A 63 -77.70 21.49 -15.64
N ASP A 64 -77.05 22.59 -15.32
CA ASP A 64 -77.68 23.87 -15.03
C ASP A 64 -77.25 24.87 -16.12
N ILE A 65 -78.22 25.53 -16.77
CA ILE A 65 -77.96 26.52 -17.82
C ILE A 65 -78.63 27.83 -17.41
N GLN A 66 -77.85 28.90 -17.30
CA GLN A 66 -78.34 30.24 -17.01
C GLN A 66 -78.35 31.09 -18.29
N PRO A 67 -79.49 31.19 -18.99
CA PRO A 67 -79.54 31.78 -20.34
C PRO A 67 -79.23 33.28 -20.41
N TYR A 68 -79.40 34.04 -19.32
CA TYR A 68 -79.13 35.49 -19.29
C TYR A 68 -77.69 35.85 -18.94
N THR A 69 -77.05 35.04 -18.10
CA THR A 69 -75.63 35.18 -17.72
C THR A 69 -74.72 34.33 -18.59
N LEU A 70 -75.29 33.46 -19.44
CA LEU A 70 -74.60 32.54 -20.34
C LEU A 70 -73.66 31.57 -19.60
N GLU A 71 -74.07 31.13 -18.41
CA GLU A 71 -73.34 30.17 -17.59
C GLU A 71 -73.88 28.75 -17.78
N LEU A 72 -72.97 27.78 -17.83
CA LEU A 72 -73.25 26.35 -17.93
C LEU A 72 -72.51 25.64 -16.79
N THR A 73 -73.24 24.87 -15.99
CA THR A 73 -72.67 23.99 -14.97
C THR A 73 -73.10 22.54 -15.23
N VAL A 74 -72.16 21.61 -15.28
CA VAL A 74 -72.42 20.17 -15.39
C VAL A 74 -71.88 19.49 -14.14
N ARG A 75 -72.73 18.81 -13.37
CA ARG A 75 -72.35 18.12 -12.12
C ARG A 75 -72.34 16.61 -12.30
N GLY A 76 -71.39 15.94 -11.63
CA GLY A 76 -71.28 14.49 -11.57
C GLY A 76 -71.19 13.82 -12.95
N PHE A 77 -70.35 14.36 -13.83
CA PHE A 77 -70.13 13.81 -15.17
C PHE A 77 -69.18 12.61 -15.08
N ARG A 78 -69.56 11.48 -15.67
CA ARG A 78 -68.79 10.24 -15.62
C ARG A 78 -68.87 9.47 -16.93
N ILE A 79 -67.73 8.98 -17.38
CA ILE A 79 -67.54 8.06 -18.49
C ILE A 79 -67.07 6.73 -17.89
N GLY A 80 -67.90 5.70 -17.96
CA GLY A 80 -67.54 4.34 -17.54
C GLY A 80 -66.60 3.65 -18.52
N GLU A 81 -66.09 2.49 -18.11
CA GLU A 81 -65.36 1.61 -19.02
C GLU A 81 -66.30 0.79 -19.91
N LYS A 82 -65.75 0.17 -20.97
CA LYS A 82 -66.51 -0.76 -21.82
C LYS A 82 -67.12 -1.86 -20.96
N GLU A 83 -68.38 -2.22 -21.24
CA GLU A 83 -69.07 -3.32 -20.54
C GLU A 83 -68.34 -4.66 -20.68
N THR A 84 -67.61 -4.85 -21.78
CA THR A 84 -66.80 -6.05 -22.04
C THR A 84 -65.44 -6.03 -21.35
N SER A 85 -65.07 -4.94 -20.67
CA SER A 85 -63.77 -4.82 -19.99
C SER A 85 -63.80 -5.48 -18.60
N ILE A 86 -62.63 -5.92 -18.14
CA ILE A 86 -62.44 -6.44 -16.78
C ILE A 86 -62.74 -5.37 -15.71
N ASP A 87 -62.59 -4.10 -16.08
CA ASP A 87 -62.78 -2.94 -15.21
C ASP A 87 -64.12 -2.23 -15.46
N ALA A 88 -65.16 -2.91 -15.99
CA ALA A 88 -66.44 -2.29 -16.39
C ALA A 88 -67.13 -1.44 -15.29
N ALA A 89 -66.89 -1.74 -14.01
CA ALA A 89 -67.40 -0.97 -12.89
C ALA A 89 -66.63 0.37 -12.63
N LYS A 90 -65.43 0.52 -13.17
CA LYS A 90 -64.56 1.70 -13.00
C LYS A 90 -64.93 2.81 -14.00
N ALA A 91 -64.56 4.04 -13.68
CA ALA A 91 -64.64 5.16 -14.62
C ALA A 91 -63.33 5.25 -15.41
N LEU A 92 -63.45 5.47 -16.72
CA LEU A 92 -62.35 5.95 -17.54
C LEU A 92 -62.04 7.43 -17.20
N PHE A 93 -63.10 8.22 -17.08
CA PHE A 93 -63.02 9.64 -16.75
C PHE A 93 -64.22 10.06 -15.90
N SER A 94 -64.02 10.94 -14.93
CA SER A 94 -65.12 11.58 -14.19
C SER A 94 -64.73 12.97 -13.71
N LEU A 95 -65.70 13.82 -13.41
CA LEU A 95 -65.50 15.10 -12.73
C LEU A 95 -66.72 15.43 -11.86
N ASP A 96 -66.49 16.17 -10.78
CA ASP A 96 -67.55 16.57 -9.86
C ASP A 96 -68.35 17.75 -10.43
N GLU A 97 -67.66 18.72 -11.03
CA GLU A 97 -68.27 19.91 -11.62
C GLU A 97 -67.45 20.45 -12.80
N LEU A 98 -68.11 20.76 -13.90
CA LEU A 98 -67.60 21.57 -15.01
C LEU A 98 -68.41 22.86 -15.04
N TYR A 99 -67.76 24.00 -14.89
CA TYR A 99 -68.36 25.33 -15.00
C TYR A 99 -67.76 26.08 -16.19
N VAL A 100 -68.62 26.68 -17.01
CA VAL A 100 -68.25 27.47 -18.19
C VAL A 100 -69.06 28.77 -18.20
N ASN A 101 -68.37 29.90 -18.30
CA ASN A 101 -68.99 31.23 -18.40
C ASN A 101 -68.71 31.83 -19.78
N LEU A 102 -69.71 31.85 -20.66
CA LEU A 102 -69.56 32.39 -22.01
C LEU A 102 -69.82 33.91 -22.02
N SER A 103 -68.97 34.67 -22.70
CA SER A 103 -69.15 36.11 -22.82
C SER A 103 -70.11 36.46 -23.96
N ILE A 104 -71.00 37.42 -23.72
CA ILE A 104 -71.84 38.02 -24.78
C ILE A 104 -70.99 38.69 -25.88
N ALA A 105 -69.72 39.03 -25.57
CA ALA A 105 -68.75 39.53 -26.54
C ALA A 105 -68.50 38.53 -27.67
N SER A 106 -68.79 37.23 -27.48
CA SER A 106 -68.68 36.22 -28.53
C SER A 106 -69.51 36.57 -29.77
N ILE A 107 -70.68 37.17 -29.57
CA ILE A 107 -71.57 37.62 -30.65
C ILE A 107 -70.95 38.82 -31.38
N ALA A 108 -70.37 39.77 -30.64
CA ALA A 108 -69.77 40.98 -31.21
C ALA A 108 -68.45 40.69 -31.95
N ARG A 109 -67.66 39.72 -31.47
CA ARG A 109 -66.37 39.33 -32.06
C ARG A 109 -66.50 38.25 -33.15
N GLY A 110 -67.68 37.68 -33.34
CA GLY A 110 -67.90 36.59 -34.30
C GLY A 110 -67.07 35.34 -33.99
N ALA A 111 -66.67 35.16 -32.72
CA ALA A 111 -65.71 34.16 -32.27
C ALA A 111 -66.04 33.75 -30.82
N PRO A 112 -65.81 32.49 -30.40
CA PRO A 112 -66.05 32.07 -29.02
C PRO A 112 -65.14 32.83 -28.03
N VAL A 113 -65.76 33.55 -27.10
CA VAL A 113 -65.10 34.25 -25.99
C VAL A 113 -65.65 33.70 -24.67
N ILE A 114 -64.81 32.97 -23.93
CA ILE A 114 -65.15 32.34 -22.65
C ILE A 114 -64.43 33.09 -21.53
N SER A 115 -65.17 33.58 -20.54
CA SER A 115 -64.65 34.38 -19.42
C SER A 115 -64.00 33.53 -18.32
N SER A 116 -64.49 32.30 -18.12
CA SER A 116 -63.99 31.35 -17.12
C SER A 116 -64.35 29.92 -17.51
N VAL A 117 -63.43 28.98 -17.25
CA VAL A 117 -63.67 27.53 -17.34
C VAL A 117 -63.06 26.88 -16.12
N SER A 118 -63.85 26.16 -15.32
CA SER A 118 -63.31 25.41 -14.19
C SER A 118 -63.75 23.94 -14.16
N LEU A 119 -62.81 23.05 -13.88
CA LEU A 119 -63.03 21.62 -13.67
C LEU A 119 -62.67 21.23 -12.24
N THR A 120 -63.64 20.71 -11.49
CA THR A 120 -63.46 20.28 -10.09
C THR A 120 -63.37 18.76 -10.01
N ALA A 121 -62.34 18.28 -9.33
CA ALA A 121 -62.01 16.88 -9.10
C ALA A 121 -62.04 15.99 -10.37
N PRO A 122 -61.45 16.39 -11.51
CA PRO A 122 -61.39 15.51 -12.67
C PRO A 122 -60.48 14.31 -12.37
N ALA A 123 -60.99 13.10 -12.58
CA ALA A 123 -60.27 11.85 -12.41
C ALA A 123 -60.17 11.12 -13.75
N PHE A 124 -58.97 10.71 -14.15
CA PHE A 124 -58.73 9.92 -15.36
C PHE A 124 -57.95 8.65 -15.03
N ARG A 125 -58.35 7.53 -15.62
CA ARG A 125 -57.72 6.22 -15.42
C ARG A 125 -57.23 5.66 -16.74
N LEU A 126 -55.90 5.56 -16.89
CA LEU A 126 -55.25 4.95 -18.03
C LEU A 126 -54.75 3.55 -17.66
N VAL A 127 -55.12 2.54 -18.45
CA VAL A 127 -54.71 1.16 -18.22
C VAL A 127 -53.98 0.66 -19.45
N ARG A 128 -52.73 0.23 -19.28
CA ARG A 128 -51.99 -0.50 -20.31
C ARG A 128 -52.36 -1.97 -20.24
N GLU A 129 -52.98 -2.47 -21.31
CA GLU A 129 -53.47 -3.84 -21.39
C GLU A 129 -52.43 -4.78 -22.01
N SER A 130 -51.70 -4.32 -23.02
CA SER A 130 -50.60 -5.02 -23.68
C SER A 130 -49.57 -4.02 -24.24
N ASP A 131 -48.51 -4.51 -24.89
CA ASP A 131 -47.34 -3.69 -25.28
C ASP A 131 -47.72 -2.40 -26.04
N GLN A 132 -48.74 -2.48 -26.92
CA GLN A 132 -49.20 -1.36 -27.76
C GLN A 132 -50.68 -1.00 -27.57
N ARG A 133 -51.36 -1.54 -26.54
CA ARG A 133 -52.79 -1.26 -26.31
C ARG A 133 -53.07 -0.73 -24.92
N PHE A 134 -53.91 0.28 -24.89
CA PHE A 134 -54.47 0.91 -23.71
C PHE A 134 -56.00 0.81 -23.76
N ASN A 135 -56.64 0.98 -22.61
CA ASN A 135 -58.10 1.09 -22.49
C ASN A 135 -58.72 2.24 -23.32
N ILE A 136 -57.92 3.09 -23.96
CA ILE A 136 -58.34 4.19 -24.85
C ILE A 136 -57.85 4.06 -26.30
N THR A 137 -57.11 3.01 -26.67
CA THR A 137 -56.50 2.91 -28.01
C THR A 137 -57.55 2.98 -29.13
N ASP A 138 -58.72 2.38 -28.91
CA ASP A 138 -59.86 2.45 -29.83
C ASP A 138 -60.33 3.90 -30.07
N LEU A 139 -60.39 4.71 -29.02
CA LEU A 139 -60.78 6.12 -29.12
C LEU A 139 -59.77 6.93 -29.94
N ILE A 140 -58.48 6.64 -29.77
CA ILE A 140 -57.40 7.30 -30.53
C ILE A 140 -57.49 6.90 -32.01
N GLU A 141 -57.63 5.61 -32.31
CA GLU A 141 -57.75 5.11 -33.68
C GLU A 141 -58.97 5.67 -34.41
N ASP A 142 -60.12 5.78 -33.72
CA ASP A 142 -61.34 6.35 -34.30
C ASP A 142 -61.25 7.88 -34.47
N PHE A 143 -60.51 8.56 -33.60
CA PHE A 143 -60.22 9.98 -33.74
C PHE A 143 -59.31 10.26 -34.96
N LEU A 144 -58.24 9.48 -35.13
CA LEU A 144 -57.28 9.64 -36.24
C LEU A 144 -57.86 9.36 -37.63
N LYS A 145 -59.00 8.66 -37.72
CA LYS A 145 -59.71 8.42 -39.00
C LYS A 145 -60.50 9.64 -39.50
N ARG A 146 -60.65 10.70 -38.69
CA ARG A 146 -61.41 11.90 -39.07
C ARG A 146 -60.55 12.81 -39.96
N PRO A 147 -61.07 13.32 -41.10
CA PRO A 147 -60.32 14.23 -41.97
C PRO A 147 -60.04 15.57 -41.30
N ASP A 148 -58.87 16.14 -41.57
CA ASP A 148 -58.43 17.43 -41.03
C ASP A 148 -59.15 18.59 -41.76
N GLU A 149 -60.07 19.27 -41.07
CA GLU A 149 -60.73 20.47 -41.59
C GLU A 149 -59.90 21.70 -41.21
N GLY A 150 -59.00 22.12 -42.10
CA GLY A 150 -58.10 23.26 -41.88
C GLY A 150 -58.78 24.63 -41.99
N GLY A 151 -58.82 25.37 -40.88
CA GLY A 151 -59.16 26.80 -40.84
C GLY A 151 -58.75 27.45 -39.51
N GLU A 152 -58.04 28.58 -39.56
CA GLU A 152 -57.69 29.36 -38.36
C GLU A 152 -58.96 30.03 -37.79
N THR A 153 -59.40 29.59 -36.62
CA THR A 153 -60.55 30.17 -35.91
C THR A 153 -60.05 31.02 -34.75
N ASN A 154 -60.50 32.27 -34.67
CA ASN A 154 -60.20 33.15 -33.53
C ASN A 154 -60.97 32.71 -32.29
N PHE A 155 -60.35 32.76 -31.12
CA PHE A 155 -60.96 32.43 -29.83
C PHE A 155 -60.27 33.15 -28.66
N SER A 156 -60.97 33.24 -27.53
CA SER A 156 -60.37 33.63 -26.24
C SER A 156 -61.01 32.85 -25.11
N VAL A 157 -60.19 32.22 -24.27
CA VAL A 157 -60.62 31.55 -23.04
C VAL A 157 -59.81 32.14 -21.89
N SER A 158 -60.49 32.76 -20.92
CA SER A 158 -59.88 33.31 -19.70
C SER A 158 -60.17 32.41 -18.50
N ASN A 159 -59.36 32.54 -17.45
CA ASN A 159 -59.50 31.88 -16.15
C ASN A 159 -59.77 30.36 -16.26
N ILE A 160 -58.85 29.63 -16.90
CA ILE A 160 -58.93 28.17 -16.98
C ILE A 160 -58.35 27.60 -15.68
N LEU A 161 -59.18 26.89 -14.93
CA LEU A 161 -58.82 26.33 -13.63
C LEU A 161 -59.17 24.84 -13.56
N VAL A 162 -58.23 24.02 -13.11
CA VAL A 162 -58.48 22.63 -12.70
C VAL A 162 -58.12 22.51 -11.23
N GLU A 163 -58.98 21.92 -10.41
CA GLU A 163 -58.71 21.72 -8.99
C GLU A 163 -59.01 20.29 -8.54
N GLY A 164 -58.16 19.75 -7.66
CA GLY A 164 -58.39 18.44 -7.04
C GLY A 164 -58.32 17.27 -8.03
N GLY A 165 -57.67 17.44 -9.17
CA GLY A 165 -57.62 16.39 -10.20
C GLY A 165 -56.79 15.17 -9.79
N ARG A 166 -57.08 14.03 -10.42
CA ARG A 166 -56.43 12.74 -10.19
C ARG A 166 -56.17 12.04 -11.53
N PHE A 167 -54.99 11.47 -11.68
CA PHE A 167 -54.63 10.63 -12.82
C PHE A 167 -54.05 9.32 -12.29
N GLU A 168 -54.61 8.21 -12.75
CA GLU A 168 -54.19 6.87 -12.38
C GLU A 168 -53.64 6.15 -13.61
N PHE A 169 -52.41 5.63 -13.53
CA PHE A 169 -51.83 4.80 -14.58
C PHE A 169 -51.55 3.40 -14.06
N VAL A 170 -52.18 2.40 -14.68
CA VAL A 170 -52.06 0.99 -14.32
C VAL A 170 -51.40 0.24 -15.47
N ASP A 171 -50.17 -0.22 -15.26
CA ASP A 171 -49.47 -1.05 -16.23
C ASP A 171 -49.58 -2.52 -15.83
N ARG A 172 -50.42 -3.28 -16.54
CA ARG A 172 -50.64 -4.70 -16.25
C ARG A 172 -49.48 -5.59 -16.71
N LEU A 173 -48.69 -5.13 -17.68
CA LEU A 173 -47.52 -5.86 -18.18
C LEU A 173 -46.38 -5.81 -17.17
N LYS A 174 -46.17 -4.64 -16.55
CA LYS A 174 -45.15 -4.40 -15.53
C LYS A 174 -45.65 -4.64 -14.10
N LYS A 175 -46.96 -4.82 -13.91
CA LYS A 175 -47.64 -4.89 -12.59
C LYS A 175 -47.43 -3.63 -11.75
N SER A 176 -47.32 -2.49 -12.43
CA SER A 176 -47.12 -1.19 -11.84
C SER A 176 -48.42 -0.43 -11.64
N HIS A 177 -48.43 0.45 -10.63
CA HIS A 177 -49.49 1.43 -10.43
C HIS A 177 -48.87 2.77 -10.03
N GLN A 178 -49.13 3.80 -10.83
CA GLN A 178 -48.67 5.16 -10.63
C GLN A 178 -49.88 6.07 -10.41
N GLU A 179 -49.82 6.93 -9.41
CA GLU A 179 -50.89 7.88 -9.11
C GLU A 179 -50.37 9.31 -9.06
N ILE A 180 -51.07 10.20 -9.75
CA ILE A 180 -50.89 11.64 -9.65
C ILE A 180 -52.17 12.21 -9.03
N SER A 181 -52.07 12.85 -7.88
CA SER A 181 -53.22 13.37 -7.13
C SER A 181 -53.07 14.85 -6.80
N GLY A 182 -54.19 15.50 -6.46
CA GLY A 182 -54.21 16.92 -6.11
C GLY A 182 -53.78 17.82 -7.26
N ILE A 183 -54.04 17.42 -8.51
CA ILE A 183 -53.69 18.19 -9.69
C ILE A 183 -54.42 19.52 -9.63
N ARG A 184 -53.66 20.61 -9.70
CA ARG A 184 -54.16 21.96 -9.90
C ARG A 184 -53.48 22.55 -11.12
N ILE A 185 -54.27 23.08 -12.05
CA ILE A 185 -53.79 23.78 -13.24
C ILE A 185 -54.46 25.14 -13.24
N GLY A 186 -53.70 26.21 -13.40
CA GLY A 186 -54.26 27.54 -13.66
C GLY A 186 -53.62 28.15 -14.90
N ILE A 187 -54.44 28.54 -15.86
CA ILE A 187 -54.01 29.27 -17.05
C ILE A 187 -54.83 30.58 -17.11
N PRO A 188 -54.19 31.75 -16.94
CA PRO A 188 -54.91 33.03 -16.86
C PRO A 188 -55.76 33.33 -18.09
N PHE A 189 -55.21 33.10 -19.29
CA PHE A 189 -55.94 33.18 -20.55
C PHE A 189 -55.18 32.47 -21.68
N ILE A 190 -55.92 32.04 -22.71
CA ILE A 190 -55.42 31.63 -24.02
C ILE A 190 -56.25 32.38 -25.06
N ALA A 191 -55.63 33.24 -25.85
CA ALA A 191 -56.30 34.03 -26.88
C ALA A 191 -55.36 34.26 -28.07
N ASN A 192 -55.91 34.24 -29.29
CA ASN A 192 -55.19 34.49 -30.54
C ASN A 192 -55.68 35.75 -31.27
N PHE A 193 -56.22 36.73 -30.54
CA PHE A 193 -56.56 38.06 -31.08
C PHE A 193 -55.30 38.94 -31.20
N GLU A 194 -55.18 39.75 -32.26
CA GLU A 194 -54.02 40.65 -32.51
C GLU A 194 -53.66 41.57 -31.31
N SER A 195 -54.64 41.97 -30.50
CA SER A 195 -54.42 42.83 -29.31
C SER A 195 -53.74 42.10 -28.14
N ASP A 196 -53.86 40.79 -28.08
CA ASP A 196 -53.48 39.96 -26.93
C ASP A 196 -52.11 39.28 -27.13
N GLU A 197 -51.55 39.37 -28.34
CA GLU A 197 -50.28 38.76 -28.73
C GLU A 197 -49.07 39.25 -27.90
N LYS A 198 -49.13 40.44 -27.30
CA LYS A 198 -48.01 41.06 -26.55
C LYS A 198 -47.99 40.75 -25.05
N SER A 199 -49.01 40.08 -24.53
CA SER A 199 -49.19 39.84 -23.09
C SER A 199 -48.43 38.60 -22.60
N TRP A 200 -47.94 38.64 -21.37
CA TRP A 200 -47.37 37.45 -20.71
C TRP A 200 -48.49 36.54 -20.22
N VAL A 201 -48.33 35.23 -20.43
CA VAL A 201 -49.18 34.20 -19.83
C VAL A 201 -48.36 33.45 -18.79
N GLU A 202 -48.84 33.41 -17.55
CA GLU A 202 -48.17 32.79 -16.41
C GLU A 202 -48.97 31.56 -15.91
N PRO A 203 -48.87 30.41 -16.59
CA PRO A 203 -49.53 29.19 -16.13
C PRO A 203 -48.84 28.60 -14.90
N TYR A 204 -49.60 27.96 -14.03
CA TYR A 204 -49.06 27.14 -12.94
C TYR A 204 -49.67 25.74 -12.95
N PHE A 205 -48.88 24.77 -12.51
CA PHE A 205 -49.30 23.41 -12.26
C PHE A 205 -48.71 22.92 -10.93
N THR A 206 -49.54 22.31 -10.10
CA THR A 206 -49.09 21.61 -8.89
C THR A 206 -49.76 20.26 -8.79
N ALA A 207 -49.03 19.23 -8.39
CA ALA A 207 -49.58 17.91 -8.14
C ALA A 207 -48.73 17.13 -7.13
N LYS A 208 -49.19 15.94 -6.74
CA LYS A 208 -48.39 14.95 -6.02
C LYS A 208 -48.26 13.70 -6.87
N ILE A 209 -47.04 13.34 -7.26
CA ILE A 209 -46.75 12.07 -7.95
C ILE A 209 -46.31 11.07 -6.89
N ASN A 210 -47.12 10.04 -6.62
CA ASN A 210 -46.86 9.06 -5.56
C ASN A 210 -46.51 9.73 -4.20
N ASP A 211 -47.30 10.71 -3.79
CA ASP A 211 -47.12 11.57 -2.60
C ASP A 211 -45.99 12.60 -2.67
N ALA A 212 -45.09 12.54 -3.66
CA ALA A 212 -44.03 13.53 -3.86
C ALA A 212 -44.56 14.80 -4.55
N PRO A 213 -44.40 16.00 -3.96
CA PRO A 213 -44.87 17.25 -4.56
C PRO A 213 -44.11 17.61 -5.84
N VAL A 214 -44.85 18.09 -6.82
CA VAL A 214 -44.37 18.62 -8.10
C VAL A 214 -44.98 19.98 -8.33
N GLU A 215 -44.15 20.96 -8.63
CA GLU A 215 -44.56 22.33 -8.98
C GLU A 215 -43.94 22.71 -10.32
N LEU A 216 -44.76 23.30 -11.19
CA LEU A 216 -44.38 23.78 -12.51
C LEU A 216 -44.93 25.21 -12.67
N ASN A 217 -44.06 26.20 -12.77
CA ASN A 217 -44.46 27.59 -13.01
C ASN A 217 -43.93 28.04 -14.36
N GLY A 218 -44.84 28.40 -15.27
CA GLY A 218 -44.50 28.88 -16.60
C GLY A 218 -44.66 30.39 -16.71
N ARG A 219 -43.92 31.00 -17.63
CA ARG A 219 -44.15 32.36 -18.11
C ARG A 219 -43.79 32.43 -19.58
N LEU A 220 -44.74 32.74 -20.46
CA LEU A 220 -44.54 32.67 -21.91
C LEU A 220 -45.20 33.80 -22.70
N ARG A 221 -44.65 34.08 -23.89
CA ARG A 221 -45.18 34.96 -24.95
C ARG A 221 -45.38 34.16 -26.25
N PRO A 222 -46.42 33.31 -26.32
CA PRO A 222 -46.55 32.29 -27.37
C PRO A 222 -46.83 32.86 -28.77
N PHE A 223 -47.44 34.04 -28.87
CA PHE A 223 -47.97 34.60 -30.12
C PHE A 223 -47.18 35.82 -30.64
N THR A 224 -46.01 36.13 -30.07
CA THR A 224 -45.14 37.21 -30.58
C THR A 224 -44.17 36.73 -31.66
N GLN A 225 -43.61 37.66 -32.45
CA GLN A 225 -42.51 37.37 -33.39
C GLN A 225 -41.25 36.84 -32.67
N ASN A 226 -40.94 37.37 -31.47
CA ASN A 226 -39.85 36.90 -30.63
C ASN A 226 -40.39 36.06 -29.49
N ARG A 227 -40.47 34.74 -29.69
CA ARG A 227 -41.07 33.83 -28.73
C ARG A 227 -40.12 33.62 -27.55
N GLU A 228 -40.64 33.88 -26.36
CA GLU A 228 -39.92 33.70 -25.09
C GLU A 228 -40.77 32.86 -24.15
N ALA A 229 -40.15 31.90 -23.46
CA ALA A 229 -40.80 31.15 -22.39
C ALA A 229 -39.79 30.76 -21.31
N THR A 230 -40.21 30.81 -20.05
CA THR A 230 -39.51 30.21 -18.91
C THR A 230 -40.42 29.19 -18.25
N LEU A 231 -39.85 28.07 -17.82
CA LEU A 231 -40.54 27.03 -17.06
C LEU A 231 -39.67 26.64 -15.86
N GLU A 232 -40.15 26.94 -14.67
CA GLU A 232 -39.59 26.47 -13.41
C GLU A 232 -40.19 25.12 -13.07
N LEU A 233 -39.35 24.11 -12.83
CA LEU A 233 -39.73 22.76 -12.41
C LEU A 233 -39.10 22.47 -11.05
N LYS A 234 -39.96 22.24 -10.06
CA LYS A 234 -39.55 21.81 -8.74
C LYS A 234 -40.12 20.44 -8.41
N LEU A 235 -39.22 19.52 -8.07
CA LEU A 235 -39.53 18.19 -7.56
C LEU A 235 -38.93 18.08 -6.17
N SER A 236 -39.69 17.57 -5.21
CA SER A 236 -39.14 17.34 -3.87
C SER A 236 -39.46 15.93 -3.37
N ASN A 237 -38.42 15.24 -2.90
CA ASN A 237 -38.50 13.93 -2.27
C ASN A 237 -39.18 12.86 -3.14
N VAL A 238 -38.84 12.80 -4.43
CA VAL A 238 -39.33 11.76 -5.34
C VAL A 238 -38.66 10.43 -5.00
N ASP A 239 -39.45 9.46 -4.58
CA ASP A 239 -38.98 8.10 -4.26
C ASP A 239 -38.68 7.31 -5.54
N LEU A 240 -37.42 6.95 -5.74
CA LEU A 240 -36.96 6.26 -6.94
C LEU A 240 -37.25 4.75 -6.93
N THR A 241 -37.51 4.15 -5.76
CA THR A 241 -37.73 2.70 -5.62
C THR A 241 -39.01 2.21 -6.30
N ARG A 242 -39.91 3.14 -6.68
CA ARG A 242 -41.16 2.84 -7.40
C ARG A 242 -41.00 2.89 -8.92
N ILE A 243 -39.82 3.27 -9.42
CA ILE A 243 -39.54 3.46 -10.86
C ILE A 243 -38.77 2.26 -11.43
N ASP A 244 -38.25 1.38 -10.56
CA ASP A 244 -37.48 0.18 -10.86
C ASP A 244 -38.05 -0.69 -12.00
N GLU A 245 -39.39 -0.81 -12.07
CA GLU A 245 -40.09 -1.66 -13.05
C GLU A 245 -39.95 -1.19 -14.51
N TYR A 246 -39.61 0.10 -14.69
CA TYR A 246 -39.37 0.75 -15.98
C TYR A 246 -37.89 1.01 -16.25
N SER A 247 -37.01 0.75 -15.29
CA SER A 247 -35.57 0.94 -15.43
C SER A 247 -34.90 -0.34 -15.95
N PRO A 248 -33.96 -0.26 -16.92
CA PRO A 248 -33.22 -1.41 -17.41
C PRO A 248 -32.12 -1.84 -16.42
N VAL A 249 -32.46 -2.04 -15.15
CA VAL A 249 -31.50 -2.48 -14.13
C VAL A 249 -31.11 -3.94 -14.43
N PRO A 250 -29.81 -4.25 -14.62
CA PRO A 250 -29.37 -5.62 -14.88
C PRO A 250 -29.79 -6.58 -13.77
N THR A 251 -30.07 -7.84 -14.14
CA THR A 251 -30.36 -8.91 -13.17
C THR A 251 -29.26 -9.02 -12.13
N GLY A 252 -29.64 -8.98 -10.84
CA GLY A 252 -28.70 -9.04 -9.72
C GLY A 252 -28.32 -7.68 -9.13
N ILE A 253 -28.74 -6.56 -9.73
CA ILE A 253 -28.61 -5.23 -9.15
C ILE A 253 -29.99 -4.76 -8.68
N ARG A 254 -30.08 -4.22 -7.46
CA ARG A 254 -31.34 -3.73 -6.89
C ARG A 254 -31.14 -2.38 -6.20
N LEU A 255 -32.04 -1.44 -6.47
CA LEU A 255 -32.15 -0.20 -5.72
C LEU A 255 -32.90 -0.48 -4.40
N LEU A 256 -32.25 -0.24 -3.27
CA LEU A 256 -32.83 -0.42 -1.93
C LEU A 256 -33.46 0.86 -1.41
N SER A 257 -32.86 2.01 -1.72
CA SER A 257 -33.40 3.34 -1.41
C SER A 257 -32.80 4.41 -2.33
N GLY A 258 -33.50 5.53 -2.49
CA GLY A 258 -33.03 6.69 -3.24
C GLY A 258 -34.12 7.74 -3.41
N TYR A 259 -33.78 9.01 -3.19
CA TYR A 259 -34.70 10.14 -3.35
C TYR A 259 -34.13 11.17 -4.32
N PHE A 260 -34.98 11.71 -5.18
CA PHE A 260 -34.60 12.74 -6.14
C PHE A 260 -35.27 14.08 -5.83
N ASP A 261 -34.48 15.14 -5.84
CA ASP A 261 -34.90 16.53 -5.70
C ASP A 261 -34.40 17.33 -6.90
N SER A 262 -35.19 18.32 -7.32
CA SER A 262 -34.90 19.12 -8.50
C SER A 262 -35.45 20.53 -8.34
N ASP A 263 -34.68 21.52 -8.75
CA ASP A 263 -35.07 22.92 -8.88
C ASP A 263 -34.44 23.46 -10.17
N LEU A 264 -35.22 23.44 -11.24
CA LEU A 264 -34.76 23.64 -12.61
C LEU A 264 -35.49 24.80 -13.28
N LEU A 265 -34.75 25.62 -14.01
CA LEU A 265 -35.26 26.67 -14.87
C LEU A 265 -34.93 26.33 -16.33
N LEU A 266 -35.95 26.04 -17.11
CA LEU A 266 -35.88 25.91 -18.56
C LEU A 266 -36.21 27.27 -19.20
N THR A 267 -35.28 27.82 -19.96
CA THR A 267 -35.46 29.07 -20.72
C THR A 267 -35.47 28.78 -22.22
N PHE A 268 -36.50 29.24 -22.89
CA PHE A 268 -36.68 29.22 -24.33
C PHE A 268 -36.67 30.65 -24.86
N ALA A 269 -35.89 30.90 -25.90
CA ALA A 269 -35.91 32.17 -26.63
C ALA A 269 -35.69 31.91 -28.12
N GLN A 270 -36.53 32.50 -28.97
CA GLN A 270 -36.42 32.40 -30.42
C GLN A 270 -36.67 33.78 -31.04
N ALA A 271 -35.63 34.34 -31.65
CA ALA A 271 -35.75 35.53 -32.48
C ALA A 271 -36.25 35.15 -33.87
N ASP A 272 -36.88 36.11 -34.57
CA ASP A 272 -37.39 35.90 -35.92
C ASP A 272 -36.30 35.39 -36.88
N GLY A 273 -36.63 34.34 -37.66
CA GLY A 273 -35.71 33.68 -38.57
C GLY A 273 -34.51 32.95 -37.94
N GLN A 274 -34.36 32.91 -36.62
CA GLN A 274 -33.26 32.24 -35.91
C GLN A 274 -33.66 30.90 -35.29
N PRO A 275 -32.71 29.96 -35.10
CA PRO A 275 -32.97 28.73 -34.36
C PRO A 275 -33.32 29.04 -32.88
N PRO A 276 -34.22 28.28 -32.26
CA PRO A 276 -34.59 28.49 -30.86
C PRO A 276 -33.41 28.14 -29.94
N SER A 277 -33.13 28.98 -28.96
CA SER A 277 -32.22 28.71 -27.85
C SER A 277 -32.98 28.09 -26.70
N ILE A 278 -32.55 26.89 -26.28
CA ILE A 278 -33.16 26.14 -25.18
C ILE A 278 -32.08 25.84 -24.14
N VAL A 279 -32.19 26.49 -22.99
CA VAL A 279 -31.20 26.42 -21.91
C VAL A 279 -31.85 25.92 -20.64
N LEU A 280 -31.27 24.90 -20.02
CA LEU A 280 -31.66 24.39 -18.71
C LEU A 280 -30.59 24.76 -17.68
N SER A 281 -31.02 25.31 -16.55
CA SER A 281 -30.15 25.67 -15.42
C SER A 281 -30.80 25.30 -14.10
N GLY A 282 -30.04 25.25 -13.01
CA GLY A 282 -30.57 24.96 -11.68
C GLY A 282 -29.78 23.89 -10.94
N ARG A 283 -30.45 23.14 -10.07
CA ARG A 283 -29.82 22.09 -9.24
C ARG A 283 -30.68 20.84 -9.21
N THR A 284 -30.02 19.70 -9.21
CA THR A 284 -30.63 18.41 -8.90
C THR A 284 -29.83 17.75 -7.78
N ALA A 285 -30.52 16.97 -6.95
CA ALA A 285 -29.88 16.21 -5.89
C ALA A 285 -30.44 14.78 -5.86
N LEU A 286 -29.55 13.81 -5.71
CA LEU A 286 -29.87 12.43 -5.41
C LEU A 286 -29.46 12.16 -3.96
N ARG A 287 -30.38 11.71 -3.11
CA ARG A 287 -30.14 11.52 -1.68
C ARG A 287 -30.39 10.08 -1.24
N LYS A 288 -29.62 9.62 -0.24
CA LYS A 288 -29.75 8.32 0.42
C LYS A 288 -29.88 7.18 -0.59
N LEU A 289 -28.97 7.14 -1.54
CA LEU A 289 -28.94 6.09 -2.55
C LEU A 289 -28.28 4.86 -1.94
N GLU A 290 -28.97 3.73 -1.99
CA GLU A 290 -28.43 2.44 -1.56
C GLU A 290 -28.70 1.40 -2.65
N ILE A 291 -27.64 0.79 -3.16
CA ILE A 291 -27.68 -0.19 -4.25
C ILE A 291 -27.07 -1.50 -3.76
N GLU A 292 -27.81 -2.59 -3.90
CA GLU A 292 -27.30 -3.95 -3.71
C GLU A 292 -26.85 -4.50 -5.06
N ASN A 293 -25.60 -4.97 -5.15
CA ASN A 293 -25.08 -5.65 -6.33
C ASN A 293 -24.68 -7.09 -5.99
N LYS A 294 -25.44 -8.06 -6.53
CA LYS A 294 -25.21 -9.51 -6.47
C LYS A 294 -24.80 -10.10 -7.83
N ALA A 295 -24.63 -9.26 -8.86
CA ALA A 295 -24.24 -9.68 -10.20
C ALA A 295 -22.72 -9.93 -10.33
N VAL A 296 -21.97 -9.73 -9.25
CA VAL A 296 -20.50 -9.81 -9.21
C VAL A 296 -20.01 -10.95 -8.32
N GLU A 297 -18.76 -11.37 -8.50
CA GLU A 297 -18.14 -12.46 -7.72
C GLU A 297 -18.19 -12.20 -6.21
N ALA A 298 -17.98 -10.95 -5.79
CA ALA A 298 -18.10 -10.51 -4.39
C ALA A 298 -19.26 -9.51 -4.23
N PRO A 299 -20.46 -9.96 -3.80
CA PRO A 299 -21.61 -9.08 -3.63
C PRO A 299 -21.34 -7.95 -2.64
N TYR A 300 -21.88 -6.77 -2.91
CA TYR A 300 -21.67 -5.58 -2.09
C TYR A 300 -22.92 -4.69 -2.03
N THR A 301 -22.94 -3.82 -1.03
CA THR A 301 -23.87 -2.69 -0.95
C THR A 301 -23.08 -1.40 -1.19
N ALA A 302 -23.49 -0.63 -2.19
CA ALA A 302 -22.99 0.72 -2.41
C ALA A 302 -23.96 1.72 -1.77
N LYS A 303 -23.42 2.64 -0.97
CA LYS A 303 -24.18 3.72 -0.32
C LYS A 303 -23.65 5.06 -0.78
N LEU A 304 -24.56 6.01 -0.91
CA LEU A 304 -24.28 7.40 -1.24
C LEU A 304 -25.29 8.28 -0.48
N ASP A 305 -24.82 9.16 0.40
CA ASP A 305 -25.71 10.05 1.15
C ASP A 305 -26.28 11.15 0.25
N GLN A 306 -25.45 11.82 -0.55
CA GLN A 306 -25.90 12.89 -1.43
C GLN A 306 -25.01 13.09 -2.67
N LEU A 307 -25.63 13.23 -3.84
CA LEU A 307 -25.01 13.73 -5.07
C LEU A 307 -25.76 14.97 -5.53
N ASP A 308 -25.11 16.13 -5.46
CA ASP A 308 -25.59 17.40 -5.98
C ASP A 308 -25.01 17.65 -7.37
N VAL A 309 -25.87 18.00 -8.32
CA VAL A 309 -25.48 18.44 -9.65
C VAL A 309 -26.01 19.85 -9.87
N LYS A 310 -25.10 20.81 -10.04
CA LYS A 310 -25.44 22.18 -10.40
C LYS A 310 -25.31 22.35 -11.91
N LEU A 311 -26.43 22.61 -12.56
CA LEU A 311 -26.52 22.89 -13.99
C LEU A 311 -26.35 24.40 -14.19
N THR A 312 -25.18 24.82 -14.68
CA THR A 312 -24.90 26.26 -14.88
C THR A 312 -25.52 26.73 -16.19
N GLU A 313 -25.30 26.00 -17.28
CA GLU A 313 -25.91 26.28 -18.59
C GLU A 313 -25.93 24.97 -19.40
N ILE A 314 -27.07 24.29 -19.48
CA ILE A 314 -27.23 23.08 -20.31
C ILE A 314 -27.97 23.43 -21.58
N ASN A 315 -27.27 23.32 -22.70
CA ASN A 315 -27.75 23.79 -23.99
C ASN A 315 -28.38 22.62 -24.78
N LEU A 316 -29.71 22.48 -24.71
CA LEU A 316 -30.41 21.27 -25.15
C LEU A 316 -30.44 21.08 -26.68
N ASN A 317 -30.19 22.14 -27.45
CA ASN A 317 -30.10 22.09 -28.92
C ASN A 317 -28.64 21.97 -29.43
N GLY A 318 -27.65 21.86 -28.53
CA GLY A 318 -26.23 21.72 -28.88
C GLY A 318 -25.62 22.92 -29.58
N ALA A 319 -26.24 24.11 -29.49
CA ALA A 319 -25.72 25.33 -30.09
C ALA A 319 -24.38 25.75 -29.45
N LYS A 320 -24.27 25.59 -28.13
CA LYS A 320 -23.09 25.88 -27.29
C LYS A 320 -22.74 24.66 -26.40
N PRO A 321 -21.51 24.58 -25.86
CA PRO A 321 -21.18 23.58 -24.84
C PRO A 321 -22.07 23.70 -23.60
N SER A 322 -22.43 22.56 -23.02
CA SER A 322 -23.19 22.48 -21.76
C SER A 322 -22.25 22.42 -20.58
N ARG A 323 -22.54 23.15 -19.49
CA ARG A 323 -21.70 23.28 -18.30
C ARG A 323 -22.43 22.90 -17.02
N ALA A 324 -21.80 22.06 -16.22
CA ALA A 324 -22.26 21.66 -14.90
C ALA A 324 -21.10 21.59 -13.88
N SER A 325 -21.44 21.49 -12.60
CA SER A 325 -20.50 21.11 -11.54
C SER A 325 -21.18 20.08 -10.64
N LEU A 326 -20.42 19.21 -9.99
CA LEU A 326 -21.00 18.15 -9.18
C LEU A 326 -20.25 17.93 -7.86
N VAL A 327 -21.00 17.60 -6.82
CA VAL A 327 -20.48 17.29 -5.48
C VAL A 327 -21.15 16.01 -5.00
N LEU A 328 -20.34 15.04 -4.63
CA LEU A 328 -20.74 13.78 -4.05
C LEU A 328 -20.29 13.76 -2.58
N SER A 329 -21.16 13.31 -1.68
CA SER A 329 -20.92 13.24 -0.23
C SER A 329 -21.21 11.84 0.30
N GLU A 330 -20.29 11.34 1.12
CA GLU A 330 -20.37 10.06 1.84
C GLU A 330 -20.74 8.87 0.92
N ALA A 331 -19.85 8.54 -0.02
CA ALA A 331 -19.95 7.30 -0.79
C ALA A 331 -19.16 6.16 -0.12
N SER A 332 -19.71 4.95 -0.13
CA SER A 332 -19.01 3.76 0.35
C SER A 332 -19.42 2.50 -0.39
N VAL A 333 -18.51 1.54 -0.48
CA VAL A 333 -18.74 0.20 -0.99
C VAL A 333 -18.40 -0.79 0.12
N ILE A 334 -19.42 -1.51 0.59
CA ILE A 334 -19.33 -2.45 1.71
C ILE A 334 -19.59 -3.85 1.17
N PRO A 335 -18.57 -4.74 1.15
CA PRO A 335 -18.77 -6.14 0.79
C PRO A 335 -19.80 -6.79 1.71
N LYS A 336 -20.55 -7.77 1.21
CA LYS A 336 -21.56 -8.46 2.01
C LYS A 336 -20.96 -9.26 3.19
N GLU A 337 -19.73 -9.73 3.04
CA GLU A 337 -19.04 -10.58 4.02
C GLU A 337 -18.27 -9.79 5.08
N ASP A 338 -18.12 -8.48 4.91
CA ASP A 338 -17.32 -7.61 5.78
C ASP A 338 -18.17 -6.46 6.32
N SER A 339 -17.87 -5.99 7.53
CA SER A 339 -18.55 -4.82 8.10
C SER A 339 -17.86 -3.51 7.71
N ASP A 340 -16.57 -3.57 7.37
CA ASP A 340 -15.77 -2.40 7.03
C ASP A 340 -15.85 -2.09 5.51
N PRO A 341 -15.96 -0.81 5.12
CA PRO A 341 -15.97 -0.44 3.71
C PRO A 341 -14.59 -0.66 3.07
N LEU A 342 -14.54 -1.35 1.92
CA LEU A 342 -13.30 -1.47 1.12
C LEU A 342 -12.96 -0.15 0.43
N LEU A 343 -13.99 0.61 0.05
CA LEU A 343 -13.87 1.94 -0.55
C LEU A 343 -14.77 2.90 0.22
N SER A 344 -14.22 4.03 0.66
CA SER A 344 -14.97 5.12 1.29
C SER A 344 -14.49 6.45 0.74
N LEU A 345 -15.43 7.29 0.35
CA LEU A 345 -15.18 8.60 -0.25
C LEU A 345 -16.11 9.61 0.43
N PRO A 346 -15.63 10.27 1.52
CA PRO A 346 -16.39 11.26 2.25
C PRO A 346 -16.86 12.42 1.38
N LYS A 347 -16.01 12.87 0.44
CA LYS A 347 -16.38 13.91 -0.51
C LYS A 347 -15.63 13.79 -1.83
N LEU A 348 -16.37 13.92 -2.93
CA LEU A 348 -15.84 14.17 -4.27
C LEU A 348 -16.43 15.46 -4.83
N SER A 349 -15.62 16.28 -5.49
CA SER A 349 -16.10 17.47 -6.20
C SER A 349 -15.46 17.58 -7.57
N ILE A 350 -16.28 17.92 -8.55
CA ILE A 350 -15.83 18.36 -9.88
C ILE A 350 -16.35 19.79 -10.07
N ASP A 351 -15.42 20.73 -10.18
CA ASP A 351 -15.71 22.17 -10.29
C ASP A 351 -16.39 22.53 -11.61
N GLU A 352 -16.04 21.86 -12.71
CA GLU A 352 -16.59 22.06 -14.04
C GLU A 352 -16.64 20.76 -14.85
N VAL A 353 -17.76 20.55 -15.50
CA VAL A 353 -18.02 19.51 -16.51
C VAL A 353 -18.55 20.23 -17.74
N GLU A 354 -17.77 20.28 -18.80
CA GLU A 354 -18.15 20.85 -20.10
C GLU A 354 -18.41 19.72 -21.11
N VAL A 355 -19.57 19.75 -21.76
CA VAL A 355 -19.96 18.78 -22.80
C VAL A 355 -20.26 19.53 -24.09
N ASP A 356 -19.42 19.32 -25.11
CA ASP A 356 -19.61 19.86 -26.46
C ASP A 356 -20.06 18.73 -27.40
N THR A 357 -21.37 18.66 -27.65
CA THR A 357 -21.97 17.64 -28.50
C THR A 357 -21.58 17.79 -29.98
N LYS A 358 -21.26 19.00 -30.45
CA LYS A 358 -20.81 19.24 -31.83
C LYS A 358 -19.39 18.76 -32.05
N ARG A 359 -18.52 18.95 -31.07
CA ARG A 359 -17.14 18.44 -31.08
C ARG A 359 -17.03 16.99 -30.61
N GLN A 360 -18.13 16.44 -30.07
CA GLN A 360 -18.15 15.15 -29.37
C GLN A 360 -17.06 15.13 -28.30
N ALA A 361 -17.00 16.18 -27.48
CA ALA A 361 -15.95 16.35 -26.47
C ALA A 361 -16.54 16.52 -25.07
N VAL A 362 -15.89 15.92 -24.07
CA VAL A 362 -16.19 16.11 -22.64
C VAL A 362 -14.92 16.57 -21.94
N THR A 363 -15.00 17.68 -21.23
CA THR A 363 -13.89 18.22 -20.43
C THR A 363 -14.30 18.28 -18.97
N LEU A 364 -13.51 17.66 -18.11
CA LEU A 364 -13.61 17.74 -16.66
C LEU A 364 -12.54 18.72 -16.16
N GLY A 365 -12.90 19.65 -15.27
CA GLY A 365 -11.97 20.58 -14.65
C GLY A 365 -11.09 19.92 -13.58
N THR A 366 -11.15 20.45 -12.36
CA THR A 366 -10.52 19.88 -11.17
C THR A 366 -11.45 18.85 -10.52
N VAL A 367 -10.98 17.61 -10.44
CA VAL A 367 -11.60 16.52 -9.67
C VAL A 367 -10.85 16.38 -8.34
N VAL A 368 -11.56 16.56 -7.22
CA VAL A 368 -10.98 16.42 -5.87
C VAL A 368 -11.66 15.26 -5.15
N LEU A 369 -10.87 14.34 -4.62
CA LEU A 369 -11.29 13.28 -3.70
C LEU A 369 -10.71 13.59 -2.32
N ASP A 370 -11.57 13.95 -1.38
CA ASP A 370 -11.21 14.36 -0.02
C ASP A 370 -11.37 13.17 0.94
N ARG A 371 -10.27 12.82 1.62
CA ARG A 371 -10.16 11.70 2.57
C ARG A 371 -10.63 10.36 2.01
N PHE A 372 -10.33 10.11 0.73
CA PHE A 372 -10.59 8.82 0.10
C PHE A 372 -9.85 7.70 0.85
N LYS A 373 -10.56 6.65 1.22
CA LYS A 373 -10.00 5.45 1.85
C LYS A 373 -10.17 4.26 0.94
N ALA A 374 -9.09 3.54 0.71
CA ALA A 374 -9.11 2.28 -0.02
C ALA A 374 -8.30 1.22 0.74
N SER A 375 -8.90 0.05 0.89
CA SER A 375 -8.22 -1.16 1.35
C SER A 375 -8.18 -2.16 0.21
N ALA A 376 -6.99 -2.63 -0.14
CA ALA A 376 -6.78 -3.66 -1.14
C ALA A 376 -6.09 -4.86 -0.49
N ARG A 377 -6.64 -6.05 -0.69
CA ARG A 377 -6.06 -7.31 -0.22
C ARG A 377 -5.75 -8.20 -1.40
N ARG A 378 -4.49 -8.61 -1.53
CA ARG A 378 -4.10 -9.66 -2.45
C ARG A 378 -4.35 -11.01 -1.80
N GLU A 379 -5.26 -11.77 -2.37
CA GLU A 379 -5.66 -13.08 -1.85
C GLU A 379 -4.68 -14.20 -2.23
N PRO A 380 -4.76 -15.39 -1.61
CA PRO A 380 -3.87 -16.53 -1.91
C PRO A 380 -3.88 -17.01 -3.36
N ASP A 381 -4.94 -16.70 -4.13
CA ASP A 381 -5.02 -16.96 -5.57
C ASP A 381 -4.26 -15.92 -6.42
N GLY A 382 -3.71 -14.89 -5.77
CA GLY A 382 -2.94 -13.81 -6.37
C GLY A 382 -3.76 -12.62 -6.87
N ARG A 383 -5.10 -12.69 -6.85
CA ARG A 383 -6.03 -11.63 -7.27
C ARG A 383 -6.25 -10.62 -6.15
N LEU A 384 -6.66 -9.40 -6.51
CA LEU A 384 -7.10 -8.40 -5.52
C LEU A 384 -8.59 -8.59 -5.20
N ASP A 385 -8.97 -8.46 -3.93
CA ASP A 385 -10.37 -8.41 -3.48
C ASP A 385 -11.20 -7.35 -4.23
N LEU A 386 -10.60 -6.19 -4.51
CA LEU A 386 -11.20 -5.11 -5.30
C LEU A 386 -11.59 -5.54 -6.73
N GLU A 387 -10.88 -6.50 -7.35
CA GLU A 387 -11.24 -6.99 -8.69
C GLU A 387 -12.56 -7.77 -8.67
N LYS A 388 -12.83 -8.50 -7.58
CA LYS A 388 -14.04 -9.32 -7.42
C LYS A 388 -15.30 -8.48 -7.26
N LEU A 389 -15.16 -7.20 -6.89
CA LEU A 389 -16.27 -6.24 -6.86
C LEU A 389 -16.79 -5.88 -8.26
N PHE A 390 -16.00 -6.12 -9.31
CA PHE A 390 -16.36 -5.76 -10.69
C PHE A 390 -16.40 -6.96 -11.65
N ALA A 391 -15.81 -8.09 -11.26
CA ALA A 391 -15.90 -9.35 -12.00
C ALA A 391 -17.32 -9.92 -11.95
N GLN A 392 -17.87 -10.36 -13.09
CA GLN A 392 -19.20 -10.96 -13.16
C GLN A 392 -19.26 -12.29 -12.39
N ALA A 393 -20.37 -12.53 -11.67
CA ALA A 393 -20.57 -13.76 -10.93
C ALA A 393 -20.55 -15.01 -11.85
N PRO A 394 -19.99 -16.15 -11.42
CA PRO A 394 -19.99 -17.39 -12.20
C PRO A 394 -21.43 -17.85 -12.47
N GLY A 395 -21.78 -18.02 -13.75
CA GLY A 395 -23.13 -18.43 -14.18
C GLY A 395 -24.09 -17.27 -14.51
N ALA A 396 -23.65 -16.01 -14.41
CA ALA A 396 -24.38 -14.89 -14.99
C ALA A 396 -24.44 -15.07 -16.51
N THR A 397 -25.66 -15.13 -17.06
CA THR A 397 -25.88 -15.26 -18.50
C THR A 397 -25.29 -14.03 -19.17
N GLN A 398 -24.32 -14.20 -20.07
CA GLN A 398 -23.80 -13.09 -20.88
C GLN A 398 -25.00 -12.40 -21.54
N ALA A 399 -25.18 -11.11 -21.26
CA ALA A 399 -26.08 -10.30 -22.06
C ALA A 399 -25.67 -10.51 -23.53
N PRO A 400 -26.61 -10.77 -24.45
CA PRO A 400 -26.28 -11.03 -25.84
C PRO A 400 -25.39 -9.90 -26.32
N LYS A 401 -24.16 -10.25 -26.74
CA LYS A 401 -23.28 -9.29 -27.44
C LYS A 401 -24.15 -8.64 -28.50
N PRO A 402 -24.30 -7.30 -28.52
CA PRO A 402 -25.02 -6.67 -29.60
C PRO A 402 -24.37 -7.17 -30.88
N SER A 403 -25.18 -7.82 -31.73
CA SER A 403 -24.76 -8.22 -33.06
C SER A 403 -24.07 -7.01 -33.67
N SER A 404 -22.84 -7.20 -34.12
CA SER A 404 -22.06 -6.19 -34.82
C SER A 404 -22.73 -5.88 -36.16
N ALA A 405 -23.88 -5.20 -36.10
CA ALA A 405 -24.36 -4.35 -37.16
C ALA A 405 -23.27 -3.29 -37.34
N LYS A 406 -22.79 -3.16 -38.59
CA LYS A 406 -21.77 -2.20 -39.03
C LYS A 406 -21.79 -0.94 -38.16
N ALA A 407 -20.79 -0.80 -37.30
CA ALA A 407 -20.48 0.48 -36.71
C ALA A 407 -20.04 1.37 -37.88
N GLU A 408 -20.97 2.19 -38.36
CA GLU A 408 -20.63 3.33 -39.22
C GLU A 408 -19.62 4.19 -38.47
N THR A 409 -18.68 4.72 -39.24
CA THR A 409 -17.52 5.53 -38.86
C THR A 409 -17.91 6.87 -38.20
N ASP A 410 -18.58 6.83 -37.06
CA ASP A 410 -18.73 8.00 -36.19
C ASP A 410 -17.44 8.21 -35.39
N LYS A 411 -16.96 9.46 -35.39
CA LYS A 411 -15.76 9.86 -34.64
C LYS A 411 -15.99 9.57 -33.15
N PRO A 412 -15.05 8.91 -32.45
CA PRO A 412 -15.21 8.63 -31.04
C PRO A 412 -15.20 9.94 -30.23
N TRP A 413 -15.98 9.97 -29.15
CA TRP A 413 -15.96 11.10 -28.22
C TRP A 413 -14.57 11.27 -27.61
N SER A 414 -14.08 12.50 -27.52
CA SER A 414 -12.83 12.83 -26.83
C SER A 414 -13.10 13.26 -25.39
N ALA A 415 -12.37 12.70 -24.43
CA ALA A 415 -12.44 13.12 -23.03
C ALA A 415 -11.14 13.83 -22.61
N GLN A 416 -11.26 14.88 -21.80
CA GLN A 416 -10.14 15.60 -21.21
C GLN A 416 -10.38 15.78 -19.70
N LEU A 417 -9.30 15.71 -18.92
CA LEU A 417 -9.32 15.91 -17.48
C LEU A 417 -8.26 16.96 -17.12
N GLY A 418 -8.67 18.07 -16.50
CA GLY A 418 -7.78 19.17 -16.17
C GLY A 418 -6.81 18.80 -15.04
N SER A 419 -7.36 18.45 -13.88
CA SER A 419 -6.57 18.04 -12.71
C SER A 419 -7.31 17.01 -11.85
N LEU A 420 -6.55 16.08 -11.26
CA LEU A 420 -7.02 15.15 -10.24
C LEU A 420 -6.26 15.43 -8.93
N LYS A 421 -6.98 15.59 -7.82
CA LYS A 421 -6.42 15.77 -6.49
C LYS A 421 -6.95 14.71 -5.54
N LEU A 422 -6.06 13.94 -4.93
CA LEU A 422 -6.34 13.18 -3.72
C LEU A 422 -5.85 14.02 -2.54
N ALA A 423 -6.72 14.34 -1.59
CA ALA A 423 -6.38 15.13 -0.41
C ALA A 423 -6.57 14.29 0.85
N GLY A 424 -5.50 14.03 1.59
CA GLY A 424 -5.54 13.26 2.83
C GLY A 424 -6.08 11.82 2.66
N ALA A 425 -5.77 11.16 1.54
CA ALA A 425 -6.23 9.80 1.28
C ALA A 425 -5.52 8.78 2.20
N ILE A 426 -6.19 7.67 2.47
CA ILE A 426 -5.67 6.56 3.29
C ILE A 426 -5.69 5.30 2.44
N LEU A 427 -4.51 4.77 2.13
CA LEU A 427 -4.37 3.57 1.32
C LEU A 427 -3.80 2.46 2.19
N ARG A 428 -4.53 1.34 2.29
CA ARG A 428 -4.10 0.13 2.98
C ARG A 428 -3.92 -0.98 1.96
N PHE A 429 -2.76 -1.63 2.00
CA PHE A 429 -2.47 -2.80 1.17
C PHE A 429 -2.05 -3.98 2.04
N GLU A 430 -2.66 -5.14 1.81
CA GLU A 430 -2.35 -6.38 2.51
C GLU A 430 -2.08 -7.49 1.48
N ASP A 431 -0.98 -8.23 1.63
CA ASP A 431 -0.65 -9.35 0.77
C ASP A 431 -0.78 -10.67 1.53
N SER A 432 -1.94 -11.33 1.40
CA SER A 432 -2.25 -12.61 2.05
C SER A 432 -1.62 -13.81 1.33
N THR A 433 -0.90 -13.62 0.21
CA THR A 433 -0.05 -14.67 -0.37
C THR A 433 1.17 -14.96 0.50
N LEU A 434 1.55 -14.01 1.35
CA LEU A 434 2.69 -14.06 2.26
C LEU A 434 2.21 -14.26 3.70
N LYS A 435 2.82 -15.21 4.42
CA LYS A 435 2.44 -15.49 5.81
C LYS A 435 2.98 -14.41 6.74
N ASN A 436 2.12 -13.84 7.58
CA ASN A 436 2.47 -12.87 8.63
C ASN A 436 3.19 -11.61 8.10
N LEU A 437 2.76 -11.07 6.96
CA LEU A 437 3.21 -9.76 6.48
C LEU A 437 2.33 -8.67 7.10
N ALA A 438 2.95 -7.65 7.72
CA ALA A 438 2.23 -6.49 8.19
C ALA A 438 1.64 -5.69 7.00
N PRO A 439 0.39 -5.20 7.09
CA PRO A 439 -0.19 -4.36 6.04
C PRO A 439 0.64 -3.10 5.82
N MET A 440 0.78 -2.68 4.57
CA MET A 440 1.27 -1.33 4.27
C MET A 440 0.15 -0.33 4.44
N VAL A 441 0.47 0.77 5.11
CA VAL A 441 -0.45 1.89 5.25
C VAL A 441 0.25 3.15 4.76
N ALA A 442 -0.35 3.81 3.77
CA ALA A 442 0.00 5.17 3.39
C ALA A 442 -1.08 6.12 3.92
N ASP A 443 -0.72 6.95 4.89
CA ASP A 443 -1.65 7.84 5.62
C ASP A 443 -0.91 9.04 6.24
N PRO A 444 -1.15 10.29 5.79
CA PRO A 444 -1.99 10.66 4.64
C PRO A 444 -1.27 10.49 3.30
N VAL A 445 -2.05 10.43 2.22
CA VAL A 445 -1.61 10.54 0.81
C VAL A 445 -2.24 11.77 0.16
N ASP A 446 -1.40 12.71 -0.24
CA ASP A 446 -1.75 13.86 -1.05
C ASP A 446 -1.15 13.69 -2.45
N LEU A 447 -2.00 13.60 -3.46
CA LEU A 447 -1.59 13.46 -4.87
C LEU A 447 -2.26 14.56 -5.68
N THR A 448 -1.48 15.35 -6.40
CA THR A 448 -1.98 16.25 -7.44
C THR A 448 -1.43 15.83 -8.78
N VAL A 449 -2.34 15.62 -9.72
CA VAL A 449 -2.04 15.35 -11.12
C VAL A 449 -2.67 16.46 -11.96
N SER A 450 -1.93 17.06 -12.88
CA SER A 450 -2.43 18.13 -13.75
C SER A 450 -1.94 17.95 -15.19
N ASP A 451 -2.57 18.62 -16.13
CA ASP A 451 -2.27 18.54 -17.57
C ASP A 451 -2.44 17.09 -18.10
N ILE A 452 -3.54 16.43 -17.71
CA ILE A 452 -3.79 15.02 -18.01
C ILE A 452 -4.25 14.86 -19.46
N ASP A 453 -3.36 14.37 -20.31
CA ASP A 453 -3.68 13.93 -21.67
C ASP A 453 -3.97 12.43 -21.66
N LEU A 454 -5.25 12.04 -21.79
CA LEU A 454 -5.66 10.63 -21.80
C LEU A 454 -5.05 9.81 -22.95
N THR A 455 -4.57 10.46 -24.03
CA THR A 455 -3.87 9.74 -25.10
C THR A 455 -2.46 9.31 -24.69
N GLY A 456 -1.90 9.92 -23.64
CA GLY A 456 -0.56 9.66 -23.12
C GLY A 456 0.59 10.25 -23.94
N ALA A 457 0.28 11.06 -24.96
CA ALA A 457 1.26 11.67 -25.85
C ALA A 457 1.97 12.85 -25.19
N ALA A 458 1.25 13.69 -24.44
CA ALA A 458 1.81 14.73 -23.61
C ALA A 458 2.05 14.24 -22.17
N PRO A 459 3.21 14.49 -21.56
CA PRO A 459 3.45 14.16 -20.16
C PRO A 459 2.56 14.96 -19.21
N LEU A 460 1.89 14.28 -18.28
CA LEU A 460 1.20 14.91 -17.15
C LEU A 460 2.19 15.37 -16.10
N LYS A 461 1.81 16.34 -15.28
CA LYS A 461 2.56 16.75 -14.07
C LYS A 461 2.03 16.03 -12.85
N LEU A 462 2.93 15.53 -12.01
CA LEU A 462 2.64 14.80 -10.79
C LEU A 462 3.34 15.46 -9.60
N ALA A 463 2.60 15.61 -8.49
CA ALA A 463 3.12 15.95 -7.18
C ALA A 463 2.47 15.03 -6.14
N LEU A 464 3.28 14.19 -5.50
CA LEU A 464 2.87 13.20 -4.49
C LEU A 464 3.57 13.52 -3.17
N LYS A 465 2.81 13.48 -2.07
CA LYS A 465 3.31 13.42 -0.70
C LYS A 465 2.58 12.31 0.04
N ALA A 466 3.31 11.40 0.66
CA ALA A 466 2.74 10.29 1.40
C ALA A 466 3.55 10.03 2.67
N ALA A 467 2.87 9.73 3.78
CA ALA A 467 3.50 9.14 4.95
C ALA A 467 3.29 7.62 4.93
N ILE A 468 4.35 6.85 5.10
CA ILE A 468 4.36 5.39 4.98
C ILE A 468 4.57 4.77 6.37
N ASN A 469 3.64 3.91 6.80
CA ASN A 469 3.66 3.21 8.07
C ASN A 469 3.95 4.13 9.28
N GLN A 470 3.44 5.37 9.25
CA GLN A 470 3.56 6.42 10.28
C GLN A 470 4.98 6.93 10.60
N ARG A 471 6.04 6.33 10.05
CA ARG A 471 7.44 6.73 10.30
C ARG A 471 8.13 7.33 9.07
N GLY A 472 7.90 6.74 7.90
CA GLY A 472 8.55 7.17 6.67
C GLY A 472 7.76 8.26 5.94
N SER A 473 8.44 9.03 5.09
CA SER A 473 7.79 9.95 4.16
C SER A 473 8.31 9.74 2.74
N LEU A 474 7.44 9.94 1.76
CA LEU A 474 7.74 9.87 0.34
C LEU A 474 7.18 11.12 -0.33
N GLU A 475 8.06 11.91 -0.94
CA GLU A 475 7.68 12.97 -1.86
C GLU A 475 8.17 12.61 -3.27
N ALA A 476 7.31 12.77 -4.27
CA ALA A 476 7.69 12.61 -5.68
C ALA A 476 7.07 13.74 -6.52
N ASN A 477 7.89 14.45 -7.28
CA ASN A 477 7.45 15.54 -8.14
C ASN A 477 8.04 15.37 -9.54
N GLY A 478 7.28 15.64 -10.59
CA GLY A 478 7.82 15.54 -11.94
C GLY A 478 6.79 15.37 -13.03
N ALA A 479 7.21 14.77 -14.15
CA ALA A 479 6.38 14.53 -15.31
C ALA A 479 6.33 13.04 -15.69
N LEU A 480 5.15 12.58 -16.12
CA LEU A 480 4.91 11.20 -16.57
C LEU A 480 4.14 11.17 -17.88
N GLY A 481 4.62 10.40 -18.86
CA GLY A 481 3.92 10.05 -20.09
C GLY A 481 3.84 8.54 -20.23
N TRP A 482 2.79 8.02 -20.88
CA TRP A 482 2.58 6.57 -21.03
C TRP A 482 2.47 6.10 -22.48
N SER A 483 2.52 7.01 -23.47
CA SER A 483 2.48 6.68 -24.89
C SER A 483 3.38 7.60 -25.74
N PRO A 484 4.71 7.37 -25.81
CA PRO A 484 5.48 6.29 -25.15
C PRO A 484 5.72 6.59 -23.65
N VAL A 485 6.21 5.58 -22.92
CA VAL A 485 6.54 5.74 -21.50
C VAL A 485 7.71 6.72 -21.35
N THR A 486 7.45 7.84 -20.66
CA THR A 486 8.46 8.82 -20.27
C THR A 486 8.27 9.19 -18.80
N ALA A 487 9.35 9.31 -18.05
CA ALA A 487 9.31 9.78 -16.67
C ALA A 487 10.48 10.73 -16.42
N ASP A 488 10.24 11.83 -15.73
CA ASP A 488 11.27 12.69 -15.15
C ASP A 488 10.78 13.07 -13.75
N LEU A 489 11.25 12.34 -12.75
CA LEU A 489 10.76 12.39 -11.38
C LEU A 489 11.87 12.76 -10.42
N GLU A 490 11.68 13.79 -9.61
CA GLU A 490 12.43 14.02 -8.39
C GLU A 490 11.77 13.25 -7.25
N ILE A 491 12.53 12.41 -6.56
CA ILE A 491 12.06 11.56 -5.47
C ILE A 491 12.85 11.90 -4.21
N ASN A 492 12.12 12.09 -3.11
CA ASN A 492 12.64 12.31 -1.77
C ASN A 492 11.90 11.37 -0.80
N ALA A 493 12.48 10.20 -0.57
CA ALA A 493 12.06 9.25 0.43
C ALA A 493 12.92 9.42 1.70
N ARG A 494 12.28 9.48 2.87
CA ARG A 494 12.98 9.62 4.16
C ARG A 494 12.47 8.58 5.14
N ASP A 495 13.42 7.89 5.76
CA ASP A 495 13.22 6.96 6.87
C ASP A 495 12.10 5.93 6.63
N VAL A 496 12.02 5.40 5.40
CA VAL A 496 11.07 4.33 5.06
C VAL A 496 11.51 3.05 5.76
N ASP A 497 10.63 2.50 6.61
CA ASP A 497 10.93 1.34 7.46
C ASP A 497 11.06 0.05 6.63
N LEU A 498 12.27 -0.53 6.65
CA LEU A 498 12.59 -1.75 5.90
C LEU A 498 12.05 -3.02 6.58
N VAL A 499 11.75 -2.98 7.89
CA VAL A 499 11.22 -4.14 8.62
C VAL A 499 9.84 -4.51 8.08
N ALA A 500 9.01 -3.51 7.78
CA ALA A 500 7.72 -3.70 7.13
C ALA A 500 7.85 -4.27 5.70
N LEU A 501 9.02 -4.11 5.06
CA LEU A 501 9.29 -4.64 3.72
C LEU A 501 9.82 -6.07 3.70
N GLN A 502 10.23 -6.60 4.85
CA GLN A 502 10.94 -7.87 4.92
C GLN A 502 10.10 -9.05 4.41
N GLY A 503 8.78 -9.04 4.60
CA GLY A 503 7.94 -10.17 4.21
C GLY A 503 7.92 -10.45 2.70
N TRP A 504 8.20 -9.46 1.83
CA TRP A 504 8.33 -9.67 0.38
C TRP A 504 9.61 -10.40 -0.02
N VAL A 505 10.64 -10.38 0.83
CA VAL A 505 11.84 -11.20 0.62
C VAL A 505 11.56 -12.68 0.97
N GLY A 506 10.49 -12.92 1.75
CA GLY A 506 10.04 -14.23 2.16
C GLY A 506 11.07 -14.98 3.01
N ASP A 507 11.08 -16.30 2.85
CA ASP A 507 11.97 -17.21 3.58
C ASP A 507 13.32 -17.43 2.87
N ARG A 508 13.65 -16.63 1.85
CA ARG A 508 14.89 -16.76 1.06
C ARG A 508 16.17 -16.41 1.82
N LEU A 509 16.04 -15.80 2.99
CA LEU A 509 17.17 -15.41 3.83
C LEU A 509 17.17 -16.19 5.16
N ASN A 510 18.34 -16.71 5.53
CA ASN A 510 18.66 -17.17 6.89
C ASN A 510 18.97 -16.01 7.85
N ALA A 511 18.57 -14.80 7.48
CA ALA A 511 18.78 -13.55 8.21
C ALA A 511 17.43 -12.90 8.54
N LEU A 512 17.38 -12.23 9.69
CA LEU A 512 16.23 -11.45 10.18
C LEU A 512 16.64 -10.00 10.38
N LEU A 513 16.08 -9.09 9.58
CA LEU A 513 16.16 -7.65 9.73
C LEU A 513 15.26 -7.20 10.89
N THR A 514 15.90 -6.74 11.96
CA THR A 514 15.22 -6.31 13.20
C THR A 514 15.02 -4.80 13.28
N ARG A 515 15.84 -4.06 12.53
CA ARG A 515 15.78 -2.60 12.42
C ARG A 515 16.43 -2.17 11.11
N GLY A 516 15.92 -1.11 10.51
CA GLY A 516 16.54 -0.46 9.36
C GLY A 516 15.58 0.51 8.70
N ALA A 517 16.07 1.69 8.33
CA ALA A 517 15.32 2.64 7.53
C ALA A 517 16.13 3.00 6.29
N ILE A 518 15.43 3.21 5.17
CA ILE A 518 16.02 3.66 3.91
C ILE A 518 15.56 5.08 3.58
N SER A 519 16.51 5.91 3.19
CA SER A 519 16.28 7.24 2.65
C SER A 519 16.89 7.33 1.25
N PHE A 520 16.23 8.04 0.34
CA PHE A 520 16.68 8.26 -1.02
C PHE A 520 16.31 9.68 -1.46
N ASN A 521 17.25 10.40 -2.03
CA ASN A 521 17.02 11.71 -2.63
C ASN A 521 17.70 11.76 -4.00
N GLY A 522 16.92 11.91 -5.06
CA GLY A 522 17.45 11.82 -6.41
C GLY A 522 16.43 12.05 -7.52
N ASN A 523 16.91 11.98 -8.76
CA ASN A 523 16.09 12.05 -9.96
C ASN A 523 16.05 10.70 -10.69
N ILE A 524 14.88 10.36 -11.23
CA ILE A 524 14.66 9.20 -12.09
C ILE A 524 14.18 9.69 -13.43
N GLN A 525 14.94 9.37 -14.48
CA GLN A 525 14.59 9.65 -15.86
C GLN A 525 14.37 8.35 -16.61
N ALA A 526 13.24 8.22 -17.30
CA ALA A 526 12.93 7.10 -18.16
C ALA A 526 12.43 7.60 -19.52
N ASN A 527 12.97 7.11 -20.63
CA ASN A 527 12.49 7.44 -21.98
C ASN A 527 12.91 6.40 -23.03
N GLY A 528 12.29 6.48 -24.22
CA GLY A 528 12.70 5.71 -25.40
C GLY A 528 12.09 4.31 -25.52
N SER A 529 12.50 3.58 -26.56
CA SER A 529 12.12 2.19 -26.82
C SER A 529 13.32 1.46 -27.46
N PRO A 530 14.02 0.54 -26.77
CA PRO A 530 13.74 0.03 -25.42
C PRO A 530 13.85 1.12 -24.34
N LEU A 531 13.15 0.93 -23.21
CA LEU A 531 13.09 1.90 -22.13
C LEU A 531 14.47 2.09 -21.50
N LYS A 532 15.05 3.28 -21.65
CA LYS A 532 16.27 3.69 -20.97
C LYS A 532 15.90 4.35 -19.65
N VAL A 533 16.46 3.85 -18.56
CA VAL A 533 16.25 4.34 -17.20
C VAL A 533 17.59 4.85 -16.68
N ALA A 534 17.61 6.10 -16.24
CA ALA A 534 18.71 6.74 -15.55
C ALA A 534 18.27 7.16 -14.14
N VAL A 535 19.07 6.86 -13.12
CA VAL A 535 18.82 7.26 -11.73
C VAL A 535 20.06 7.97 -11.22
N ASN A 536 19.90 9.19 -10.72
CA ASN A 536 20.97 9.87 -9.99
C ASN A 536 20.51 10.33 -8.63
N GLY A 537 21.41 10.33 -7.65
CA GLY A 537 21.06 10.82 -6.32
C GLY A 537 21.96 10.28 -5.22
N LYS A 538 21.41 10.29 -4.01
CA LYS A 538 22.03 9.74 -2.80
C LYS A 538 21.06 8.83 -2.07
N GLY A 539 21.59 7.75 -1.53
CA GLY A 539 20.86 6.80 -0.70
C GLY A 539 21.48 6.75 0.69
N GLN A 540 20.68 6.40 1.69
CA GLN A 540 21.15 6.20 3.04
C GLN A 540 20.39 5.04 3.67
N PHE A 541 21.12 4.19 4.41
CA PHE A 541 20.56 3.17 5.28
C PHE A 541 20.93 3.50 6.72
N THR A 542 19.93 3.73 7.57
CA THR A 542 20.14 4.07 8.98
C THR A 542 19.66 2.96 9.91
N ASN A 543 20.34 2.85 11.05
CA ASN A 543 20.01 1.95 12.16
C ASN A 543 19.76 0.50 11.72
N PHE A 544 20.59 0.00 10.81
CA PHE A 544 20.42 -1.33 10.24
C PHE A 544 20.90 -2.39 11.25
N ASN A 545 20.07 -3.41 11.50
CA ASN A 545 20.45 -4.54 12.33
C ASN A 545 19.87 -5.85 11.80
N VAL A 546 20.75 -6.81 11.55
CA VAL A 546 20.42 -8.15 11.07
C VAL A 546 20.95 -9.19 12.03
N VAL A 547 20.06 -10.12 12.39
CA VAL A 547 20.33 -11.28 13.24
C VAL A 547 20.34 -12.54 12.37
N ASP A 548 21.28 -13.44 12.61
CA ASP A 548 21.28 -14.77 12.01
C ASP A 548 20.19 -15.64 12.63
N LYS A 549 19.27 -16.16 11.81
CA LYS A 549 18.16 -17.01 12.25
C LYS A 549 18.64 -18.34 12.84
N LEU A 550 19.79 -18.86 12.40
CA LEU A 550 20.32 -20.16 12.84
C LEU A 550 20.99 -20.05 14.20
N SER A 551 21.84 -19.03 14.40
CA SER A 551 22.60 -18.86 15.64
C SER A 551 21.92 -17.95 16.67
N THR A 552 20.90 -17.18 16.28
CA THR A 552 20.25 -16.15 17.11
C THR A 552 21.23 -15.09 17.62
N THR A 553 22.26 -14.78 16.83
CA THR A 553 23.27 -13.77 17.15
C THR A 553 23.28 -12.65 16.12
N ASP A 554 23.69 -11.44 16.54
CA ASP A 554 23.88 -10.31 15.62
C ASP A 554 24.87 -10.73 14.52
N LEU A 555 24.42 -10.65 13.28
CA LEU A 555 25.21 -10.98 12.10
C LEU A 555 25.91 -9.73 11.58
N MET A 556 25.13 -8.67 11.36
CA MET A 556 25.63 -7.40 10.83
C MET A 556 24.75 -6.24 11.31
N ARG A 557 25.38 -5.16 11.73
CA ARG A 557 24.68 -3.91 12.09
C ARG A 557 25.51 -2.69 11.72
N TRP A 558 24.86 -1.57 11.48
CA TRP A 558 25.53 -0.27 11.34
C TRP A 558 24.57 0.87 11.68
N ARG A 559 25.12 2.00 12.12
CA ARG A 559 24.29 3.17 12.40
C ARG A 559 23.94 3.90 11.11
N ASN A 560 24.93 4.14 10.26
CA ASN A 560 24.76 4.84 8.99
C ASN A 560 25.56 4.14 7.88
N LEU A 561 24.93 3.99 6.73
CA LEU A 561 25.57 3.66 5.46
C LEU A 561 25.07 4.68 4.43
N ASP A 562 25.89 5.67 4.14
CA ASP A 562 25.61 6.73 3.18
C ASP A 562 26.19 6.35 1.80
N ILE A 563 25.41 6.53 0.75
CA ILE A 563 25.78 6.24 -0.63
C ILE A 563 25.55 7.51 -1.44
N ASP A 564 26.62 8.23 -1.76
CA ASP A 564 26.56 9.51 -2.46
C ASP A 564 26.96 9.38 -3.93
N GLY A 565 26.32 10.19 -4.77
CA GLY A 565 26.62 10.26 -6.21
C GLY A 565 26.33 8.95 -6.93
N ILE A 566 25.18 8.34 -6.63
CA ILE A 566 24.64 7.22 -7.40
C ILE A 566 24.36 7.74 -8.81
N GLU A 567 24.85 7.04 -9.82
CA GLU A 567 24.61 7.25 -11.25
C GLU A 567 24.38 5.86 -11.86
N PHE A 568 23.12 5.48 -12.04
CA PHE A 568 22.72 4.23 -12.66
C PHE A 568 22.13 4.49 -14.05
N VAL A 569 22.52 3.70 -15.04
CA VAL A 569 21.87 3.63 -16.36
C VAL A 569 21.70 2.16 -16.72
N ASN A 570 20.54 1.75 -17.22
CA ASN A 570 20.28 0.35 -17.58
C ASN A 570 20.82 -0.06 -18.97
N ASP A 571 20.92 0.86 -19.93
CA ASP A 571 21.39 0.58 -21.29
C ASP A 571 22.23 1.73 -21.90
N PRO A 572 23.56 1.54 -22.10
CA PRO A 572 24.32 0.38 -21.64
C PRO A 572 24.35 0.34 -20.11
N LEU A 573 24.28 -0.85 -19.51
CA LEU A 573 24.35 -1.02 -18.06
C LEU A 573 25.58 -0.30 -17.51
N ARG A 574 25.38 0.61 -16.57
CA ARG A 574 26.45 1.35 -15.88
C ARG A 574 25.99 1.69 -14.48
N VAL A 575 26.85 1.41 -13.51
CA VAL A 575 26.62 1.79 -12.11
C VAL A 575 27.84 2.54 -11.63
N LYS A 576 27.69 3.81 -11.29
CA LYS A 576 28.75 4.63 -10.70
C LYS A 576 28.26 5.17 -9.36
N ILE A 577 29.14 5.12 -8.35
CA ILE A 577 28.90 5.62 -7.00
C ILE A 577 30.10 6.48 -6.65
N ALA A 578 29.90 7.73 -6.23
CA ALA A 578 31.01 8.62 -5.90
C ALA A 578 31.67 8.23 -4.56
N SER A 579 30.86 7.97 -3.53
CA SER A 579 31.35 7.49 -2.25
C SER A 579 30.34 6.63 -1.52
N ILE A 580 30.86 5.66 -0.77
CA ILE A 580 30.11 4.90 0.25
C ILE A 580 30.76 5.23 1.59
N ALA A 581 30.00 5.63 2.59
CA ALA A 581 30.50 5.87 3.95
C ALA A 581 29.73 5.00 4.95
N ILE A 582 30.43 4.16 5.71
CA ILE A 582 29.84 3.30 6.73
C ILE A 582 30.36 3.68 8.12
N ALA A 583 29.44 3.91 9.06
CA ALA A 583 29.74 4.34 10.41
C ALA A 583 29.13 3.42 11.48
N ASP A 584 29.91 3.20 12.55
CA ASP A 584 29.56 2.38 13.71
C ASP A 584 29.07 0.97 13.31
N PHE A 585 29.77 0.36 12.36
CA PHE A 585 29.41 -0.96 11.87
C PHE A 585 29.94 -2.08 12.77
N PHE A 586 29.22 -3.19 12.75
CA PHE A 586 29.62 -4.43 13.35
C PHE A 586 29.31 -5.60 12.43
N ALA A 587 30.22 -6.57 12.38
CA ALA A 587 30.03 -7.83 11.66
C ALA A 587 30.51 -9.02 12.49
N HIS A 588 29.79 -10.13 12.43
CA HIS A 588 30.17 -11.40 13.02
C HIS A 588 30.53 -12.39 11.91
N VAL A 589 31.82 -12.68 11.79
CA VAL A 589 32.38 -13.58 10.79
C VAL A 589 32.78 -14.88 11.46
N VAL A 590 32.22 -15.99 10.99
CA VAL A 590 32.48 -17.32 11.53
C VAL A 590 33.03 -18.21 10.43
N LEU A 591 34.18 -18.82 10.66
CA LEU A 591 34.68 -19.95 9.88
C LEU A 591 34.16 -21.24 10.52
N THR A 592 33.33 -21.98 9.80
CA THR A 592 32.66 -23.18 10.31
C THR A 592 33.64 -24.36 10.45
N PRO A 593 33.28 -25.44 11.16
CA PRO A 593 34.10 -26.65 11.22
C PRO A 593 34.44 -27.27 9.85
N GLU A 594 33.63 -26.98 8.83
CA GLU A 594 33.82 -27.41 7.44
C GLU A 594 34.77 -26.49 6.64
N GLY A 595 35.22 -25.39 7.25
CA GLY A 595 36.07 -24.39 6.58
C GLY A 595 35.30 -23.42 5.70
N GLU A 596 33.99 -23.26 5.89
CA GLU A 596 33.16 -22.29 5.16
C GLU A 596 32.88 -21.04 5.99
N LEU A 597 32.61 -19.91 5.34
CA LEU A 597 32.20 -18.69 6.05
C LEU A 597 30.68 -18.67 6.23
N ASN A 598 30.19 -18.31 7.42
CA ASN A 598 28.76 -18.15 7.70
C ASN A 598 28.03 -17.21 6.71
N LEU A 599 28.75 -16.23 6.16
CA LEU A 599 28.20 -15.27 5.19
C LEU A 599 27.76 -15.94 3.86
N LYS A 600 28.29 -17.12 3.52
CA LYS A 600 27.86 -17.87 2.33
C LYS A 600 26.43 -18.40 2.44
N HIS A 601 25.95 -18.65 3.67
CA HIS A 601 24.64 -19.25 3.91
C HIS A 601 23.53 -18.24 4.23
N ILE A 602 23.77 -16.93 4.02
CA ILE A 602 22.76 -15.89 4.27
C ILE A 602 21.58 -16.06 3.31
N VAL A 603 21.88 -16.25 2.03
CA VAL A 603 20.88 -16.60 1.02
C VAL A 603 20.65 -18.11 1.13
N ARG A 604 19.39 -18.51 1.28
CA ARG A 604 19.02 -19.92 1.17
C ARG A 604 19.20 -20.31 -0.30
N GLU A 605 20.14 -21.20 -0.56
CA GLU A 605 20.11 -21.97 -1.78
C GLU A 605 18.91 -22.91 -1.65
N ASP A 606 17.90 -22.71 -2.51
CA ASP A 606 16.82 -23.67 -2.62
C ASP A 606 17.47 -24.98 -3.08
N ASP A 607 17.46 -26.00 -2.21
CA ASP A 607 17.70 -27.42 -2.55
C ASP A 607 16.58 -27.95 -3.49
N SER A 608 16.25 -27.18 -4.52
CA SER A 608 15.58 -27.62 -5.74
C SER A 608 16.61 -28.30 -6.65
N GLY A 609 17.24 -29.32 -6.08
CA GLY A 609 18.33 -30.09 -6.67
C GLY A 609 18.37 -31.52 -6.17
N GLY A 610 17.19 -32.14 -5.98
CA GLY A 610 17.05 -33.58 -5.82
C GLY A 610 17.67 -34.15 -4.54
N ALA A 611 16.82 -34.59 -3.61
CA ALA A 611 17.15 -35.65 -2.67
C ALA A 611 17.44 -36.95 -3.45
N GLY A 612 18.62 -37.02 -4.05
CA GLY A 612 19.23 -38.23 -4.56
C GLY A 612 19.71 -39.03 -3.36
N VAL A 613 18.92 -40.05 -3.02
CA VAL A 613 19.29 -41.20 -2.19
C VAL A 613 20.76 -41.58 -2.45
N LYS A 614 21.65 -41.17 -1.54
CA LYS A 614 22.97 -41.78 -1.39
C LYS A 614 22.89 -42.75 -0.22
N THR A 615 22.39 -43.95 -0.50
CA THR A 615 22.78 -45.15 0.24
C THR A 615 22.47 -46.40 -0.58
N ALA A 616 23.52 -47.19 -0.78
CA ALA A 616 23.53 -48.62 -1.08
C ALA A 616 22.87 -49.10 -2.39
N SER A 617 23.69 -49.20 -3.44
CA SER A 617 23.65 -50.39 -4.28
C SER A 617 25.08 -50.84 -4.59
N ALA A 618 25.62 -51.64 -3.68
CA ALA A 618 26.69 -52.56 -3.99
C ALA A 618 26.04 -53.89 -4.42
N ASN A 619 26.62 -54.49 -5.48
CA ASN A 619 26.28 -55.76 -6.12
C ASN A 619 25.04 -55.82 -7.02
N ARG A 620 25.26 -55.55 -8.32
CA ARG A 620 24.98 -56.57 -9.35
C ARG A 620 25.79 -56.36 -10.64
N SER A 621 26.77 -57.25 -10.80
CA SER A 621 27.30 -57.86 -12.03
C SER A 621 27.58 -56.98 -13.25
N GLU A 622 28.88 -56.82 -13.51
CA GLU A 622 29.50 -56.66 -14.82
C GLU A 622 29.10 -57.82 -15.75
N ALA A 623 28.41 -57.48 -16.84
CA ALA A 623 28.40 -58.15 -18.16
C ALA A 623 27.13 -57.71 -18.90
N GLY A 624 27.16 -56.54 -19.54
CA GLY A 624 26.01 -56.12 -20.37
C GLY A 624 25.92 -54.67 -20.83
N GLN A 625 26.89 -53.80 -20.54
CA GLN A 625 26.81 -52.38 -20.94
C GLN A 625 28.09 -51.84 -21.60
N GLN A 626 28.77 -52.70 -22.37
CA GLN A 626 29.85 -52.29 -23.29
C GLN A 626 29.39 -52.13 -24.76
N ALA A 627 28.08 -52.15 -25.05
CA ALA A 627 27.57 -52.09 -26.42
C ALA A 627 26.67 -50.88 -26.74
N ILE A 628 26.56 -49.87 -25.88
CA ILE A 628 25.74 -48.67 -26.17
C ILE A 628 26.44 -47.33 -25.92
N SER A 629 27.70 -47.34 -25.46
CA SER A 629 28.51 -46.12 -25.27
C SER A 629 29.37 -45.74 -26.48
N ALA A 630 29.13 -46.34 -27.65
CA ALA A 630 29.92 -46.09 -28.87
C ALA A 630 29.15 -45.34 -29.99
N THR A 631 27.89 -44.93 -29.78
CA THR A 631 27.09 -44.28 -30.85
C THR A 631 26.50 -42.92 -30.47
N LEU A 632 26.90 -42.32 -29.34
CA LEU A 632 26.52 -40.94 -28.97
C LEU A 632 27.72 -40.00 -28.76
N THR A 633 28.94 -40.47 -29.02
CA THR A 633 30.18 -39.68 -28.83
C THR A 633 30.67 -38.97 -30.10
N GLN A 634 29.83 -38.85 -31.15
CA GLN A 634 30.23 -38.19 -32.40
C GLN A 634 29.12 -37.36 -33.07
N ALA A 635 28.26 -36.71 -32.27
CA ALA A 635 27.33 -35.67 -32.75
C ALA A 635 27.10 -34.50 -31.77
N ALA A 636 27.96 -34.35 -30.75
CA ALA A 636 27.89 -33.25 -29.77
C ALA A 636 29.20 -32.43 -29.67
N ALA A 637 30.06 -32.51 -30.69
CA ALA A 637 31.32 -31.76 -30.77
C ALA A 637 31.27 -30.53 -31.72
N ALA A 638 30.07 -30.14 -32.18
CA ALA A 638 29.86 -28.87 -32.85
C ALA A 638 28.53 -28.30 -32.36
N SER A 639 28.56 -27.08 -31.80
CA SER A 639 27.42 -26.36 -31.17
C SER A 639 27.21 -26.56 -29.66
N ALA A 640 28.28 -26.71 -28.87
CA ALA A 640 28.20 -26.23 -27.49
C ALA A 640 28.31 -24.70 -27.55
N PRO A 641 27.32 -23.91 -27.08
CA PRO A 641 27.51 -22.48 -26.93
C PRO A 641 28.66 -22.30 -25.95
N GLN A 642 29.80 -21.80 -26.44
CA GLN A 642 30.85 -21.26 -25.59
C GLN A 642 30.16 -20.35 -24.59
N LYS A 643 30.16 -20.71 -23.30
CA LYS A 643 29.76 -19.78 -22.23
C LYS A 643 30.67 -18.57 -22.41
N LYS A 644 30.16 -17.52 -23.07
CA LYS A 644 30.82 -16.21 -23.12
C LYS A 644 31.20 -15.90 -21.69
N LYS A 645 32.50 -15.73 -21.42
CA LYS A 645 33.00 -15.21 -20.15
C LYS A 645 32.09 -14.03 -19.79
N PRO A 646 31.37 -14.04 -18.65
CA PRO A 646 30.47 -12.95 -18.30
C PRO A 646 31.25 -11.64 -18.41
N ALA A 647 30.74 -10.68 -19.18
CA ALA A 647 31.37 -9.37 -19.22
C ALA A 647 31.42 -8.82 -17.78
N PRO A 648 32.55 -8.24 -17.34
CA PRO A 648 32.66 -7.73 -15.98
C PRO A 648 31.54 -6.72 -15.72
N LEU A 649 30.88 -6.86 -14.57
CA LEU A 649 29.81 -5.95 -14.15
C LEU A 649 30.35 -4.52 -14.18
N PRO A 650 29.73 -3.58 -14.94
CA PRO A 650 30.24 -2.22 -15.14
C PRO A 650 29.93 -1.33 -13.93
N VAL A 651 30.50 -1.70 -12.78
CA VAL A 651 30.33 -1.03 -11.49
C VAL A 651 31.61 -0.27 -11.15
N HIS A 652 31.49 1.01 -10.79
CA HIS A 652 32.59 1.86 -10.35
C HIS A 652 32.23 2.54 -9.03
N ILE A 653 33.03 2.34 -7.99
CA ILE A 653 32.86 3.00 -6.69
C ILE A 653 34.08 3.87 -6.44
N GLY A 654 33.90 5.20 -6.34
CA GLY A 654 35.00 6.15 -6.22
C GLY A 654 35.81 5.99 -4.94
N ARG A 655 35.13 5.85 -3.80
CA ARG A 655 35.75 5.52 -2.50
C ARG A 655 34.76 4.88 -1.55
N VAL A 656 35.25 4.05 -0.64
CA VAL A 656 34.53 3.52 0.52
C VAL A 656 35.25 4.04 1.76
N VAL A 657 34.53 4.71 2.66
CA VAL A 657 35.04 5.25 3.92
C VAL A 657 34.42 4.47 5.07
N MET A 658 35.24 4.10 6.04
CA MET A 658 34.82 3.32 7.21
C MET A 658 35.17 4.07 8.49
N GLN A 659 34.26 4.07 9.46
CA GLN A 659 34.47 4.68 10.77
C GLN A 659 33.84 3.85 11.90
N GLY A 660 34.56 3.70 13.00
CA GLY A 660 34.03 3.10 14.23
C GLY A 660 33.67 1.60 14.11
N GLY A 661 34.30 0.88 13.19
CA GLY A 661 33.95 -0.50 12.89
C GLY A 661 34.44 -1.53 13.91
N ASN A 662 33.65 -2.57 14.13
CA ASN A 662 34.02 -3.71 14.97
C ASN A 662 33.74 -5.03 14.22
N VAL A 663 34.72 -5.92 14.14
CA VAL A 663 34.52 -7.24 13.52
C VAL A 663 34.90 -8.32 14.51
N ASN A 664 33.94 -9.19 14.81
CA ASN A 664 34.20 -10.38 15.61
C ASN A 664 34.47 -11.54 14.65
N PHE A 665 35.67 -12.08 14.71
CA PHE A 665 36.05 -13.28 13.98
C PHE A 665 36.05 -14.48 14.92
N HIS A 666 35.44 -15.59 14.49
CA HIS A 666 35.38 -16.84 15.24
C HIS A 666 35.73 -17.99 14.31
N ASP A 667 36.86 -18.63 14.56
CA ASP A 667 37.28 -19.83 13.85
C ASP A 667 36.86 -21.07 14.65
N GLN A 668 35.95 -21.85 14.06
CA GLN A 668 35.47 -23.12 14.59
C GLN A 668 36.08 -24.34 13.88
N PHE A 669 36.88 -24.11 12.84
CA PHE A 669 37.68 -25.13 12.15
C PHE A 669 38.83 -25.63 13.03
N ILE A 670 39.37 -24.76 13.89
CA ILE A 670 40.37 -25.12 14.90
C ILE A 670 39.70 -25.49 16.23
N LYS A 671 40.26 -26.47 16.96
CA LYS A 671 39.79 -26.91 18.29
C LYS A 671 40.94 -26.84 19.31
N PRO A 672 40.74 -26.23 20.50
CA PRO A 672 39.58 -25.41 20.90
C PRO A 672 39.38 -24.20 19.97
N ASN A 673 38.19 -23.58 19.95
CA ASN A 673 37.89 -22.56 18.93
C ASN A 673 38.73 -21.28 19.16
N TYR A 674 39.13 -20.62 18.07
CA TYR A 674 39.84 -19.35 18.12
C TYR A 674 38.90 -18.16 17.92
N ARG A 675 39.17 -17.04 18.60
CA ARG A 675 38.43 -15.77 18.43
C ARG A 675 39.37 -14.60 18.35
N ALA A 676 38.99 -13.61 17.55
CA ALA A 676 39.67 -12.32 17.47
C ALA A 676 38.64 -11.20 17.35
N ARG A 677 38.91 -10.05 17.98
CA ARG A 677 38.08 -8.85 17.86
C ARG A 677 38.88 -7.74 17.17
N LEU A 678 38.46 -7.33 15.99
CA LEU A 678 38.95 -6.10 15.38
C LEU A 678 38.06 -4.95 15.84
N THR A 679 38.66 -3.87 16.32
CA THR A 679 37.92 -2.76 16.94
C THR A 679 38.43 -1.41 16.45
N GLY A 680 37.55 -0.41 16.48
CA GLY A 680 37.89 0.94 16.06
C GLY A 680 38.33 1.04 14.59
N LEU A 681 37.85 0.14 13.72
CA LEU A 681 38.23 0.12 12.32
C LEU A 681 37.83 1.44 11.65
N THR A 682 38.82 2.14 11.13
CA THR A 682 38.67 3.37 10.35
C THR A 682 39.58 3.36 9.15
N GLY A 683 39.14 3.91 8.03
CA GLY A 683 39.97 3.90 6.84
C GLY A 683 39.21 4.20 5.57
N ARG A 684 39.91 3.97 4.45
CA ARG A 684 39.38 4.14 3.10
C ARG A 684 39.83 2.99 2.19
N VAL A 685 38.95 2.63 1.28
CA VAL A 685 39.17 1.63 0.24
C VAL A 685 38.70 2.24 -1.09
N GLY A 686 39.49 2.12 -2.15
CA GLY A 686 39.08 2.48 -3.52
C GLY A 686 40.05 3.40 -4.26
N PRO A 687 39.75 3.76 -5.52
CA PRO A 687 38.53 3.42 -6.25
C PRO A 687 38.38 1.92 -6.52
N LEU A 688 37.16 1.38 -6.40
CA LEU A 688 36.84 0.02 -6.80
C LEU A 688 36.36 0.04 -8.25
N ASP A 689 37.19 -0.53 -9.13
CA ASP A 689 36.96 -0.54 -10.57
C ASP A 689 37.46 -1.88 -11.14
N PRO A 690 36.65 -2.63 -11.92
CA PRO A 690 37.05 -3.92 -12.47
C PRO A 690 38.23 -3.85 -13.44
N ARG A 691 38.71 -2.64 -13.79
CA ARG A 691 39.81 -2.41 -14.73
C ARG A 691 41.13 -2.02 -14.05
N LYS A 692 41.12 -1.68 -12.75
CA LYS A 692 42.32 -1.22 -12.04
C LYS A 692 42.25 -1.50 -10.53
N PRO A 693 43.38 -1.84 -9.88
CA PRO A 693 43.45 -1.97 -8.43
C PRO A 693 43.11 -0.66 -7.70
N GLY A 694 42.41 -0.76 -6.57
CA GLY A 694 42.11 0.34 -5.66
C GLY A 694 43.08 0.40 -4.48
N GLU A 695 43.25 1.57 -3.88
CA GLU A 695 44.08 1.73 -2.68
C GLU A 695 43.32 1.33 -1.41
N ILE A 696 44.04 0.83 -0.41
CA ILE A 696 43.52 0.57 0.94
C ILE A 696 44.39 1.27 1.98
N ASP A 697 43.75 1.89 2.98
CA ASP A 697 44.38 2.41 4.21
C ASP A 697 43.37 2.20 5.33
N ILE A 698 43.55 1.12 6.10
CA ILE A 698 42.68 0.71 7.20
C ILE A 698 43.52 0.68 8.48
N ARG A 699 42.96 1.25 9.54
CA ARG A 699 43.55 1.29 10.88
C ARG A 699 42.54 0.83 11.90
N GLY A 700 43.03 0.27 13.00
CA GLY A 700 42.20 -0.13 14.13
C GLY A 700 43.05 -0.78 15.19
N ALA A 701 42.45 -1.68 15.96
CA ALA A 701 43.17 -2.50 16.92
C ALA A 701 42.64 -3.94 16.96
N VAL A 702 43.55 -4.89 17.15
CA VAL A 702 43.24 -6.28 17.50
C VAL A 702 43.04 -6.35 19.01
N ASP A 703 41.92 -6.93 19.43
CA ASP A 703 41.44 -7.03 20.81
C ASP A 703 41.57 -5.71 21.58
N LYS A 704 41.23 -4.58 20.93
CA LYS A 704 41.25 -3.19 21.45
C LYS A 704 42.62 -2.59 21.77
N THR A 705 43.64 -3.38 21.98
CA THR A 705 44.91 -2.93 22.57
C THR A 705 46.09 -2.98 21.61
N ALA A 706 46.06 -3.87 20.60
CA ALA A 706 47.16 -4.04 19.65
C ALA A 706 46.92 -3.24 18.35
N PRO A 707 47.62 -2.12 18.09
CA PRO A 707 47.37 -1.29 16.92
C PRO A 707 47.56 -2.07 15.62
N LEU A 708 46.59 -1.96 14.72
CA LEU A 708 46.57 -2.56 13.39
C LEU A 708 46.62 -1.47 12.33
N LYS A 709 47.46 -1.66 11.30
CA LYS A 709 47.50 -0.84 10.09
C LYS A 709 47.62 -1.74 8.87
N ILE A 710 46.80 -1.50 7.87
CA ILE A 710 46.78 -2.21 6.58
C ILE A 710 46.82 -1.15 5.49
N VAL A 711 47.83 -1.17 4.64
CA VAL A 711 48.00 -0.24 3.52
C VAL A 711 48.41 -0.99 2.26
N GLY A 712 47.95 -0.56 1.10
CA GLY A 712 48.33 -1.21 -0.15
C GLY A 712 47.35 -1.00 -1.28
N LYS A 713 47.37 -1.93 -2.24
CA LYS A 713 46.47 -1.98 -3.38
C LYS A 713 45.81 -3.36 -3.49
N VAL A 714 44.55 -3.38 -3.90
CA VAL A 714 43.80 -4.63 -4.10
C VAL A 714 42.84 -4.47 -5.26
N ASP A 715 42.69 -5.52 -6.07
CA ASP A 715 41.62 -5.64 -7.04
C ASP A 715 40.52 -6.56 -6.50
N THR A 716 39.33 -6.00 -6.26
CA THR A 716 38.18 -6.72 -5.70
C THR A 716 37.07 -7.00 -6.72
N LEU A 717 37.14 -6.40 -7.91
CA LEU A 717 36.09 -6.48 -8.95
C LEU A 717 36.60 -7.06 -10.27
N GLY A 718 37.91 -7.16 -10.45
CA GLY A 718 38.56 -7.77 -11.60
C GLY A 718 38.38 -9.29 -11.66
N SER A 719 38.73 -9.87 -12.81
CA SER A 719 38.63 -11.32 -13.05
C SER A 719 39.82 -12.12 -12.52
N GLU A 720 40.92 -11.44 -12.17
CA GLU A 720 42.13 -12.04 -11.61
C GLU A 720 42.44 -11.36 -10.27
N LEU A 721 42.83 -12.14 -9.26
CA LEU A 721 43.19 -11.59 -7.96
C LEU A 721 44.52 -10.83 -8.08
N PHE A 722 44.48 -9.53 -7.82
CA PHE A 722 45.66 -8.70 -7.60
C PHE A 722 45.64 -8.16 -6.17
N LEU A 723 46.76 -8.28 -5.46
CA LEU A 723 46.91 -7.81 -4.09
C LEU A 723 48.37 -7.37 -3.88
N ASP A 724 48.61 -6.19 -3.34
CA ASP A 724 49.93 -5.69 -2.95
C ASP A 724 49.74 -4.93 -1.63
N VAL A 725 49.86 -5.63 -0.51
CA VAL A 725 49.40 -5.16 0.80
C VAL A 725 50.48 -5.32 1.85
N THR A 726 50.79 -4.23 2.53
CA THR A 726 51.55 -4.22 3.78
C THR A 726 50.58 -4.14 4.96
N ALA A 727 50.72 -5.04 5.93
CA ALA A 727 49.98 -4.96 7.19
C ALA A 727 50.91 -5.08 8.38
N SER A 728 50.65 -4.30 9.42
CA SER A 728 51.38 -4.34 10.69
C SER A 728 50.42 -4.44 11.86
N ALA A 729 50.69 -5.34 12.80
CA ALA A 729 49.99 -5.41 14.08
C ALA A 729 51.01 -5.52 15.20
N LYS A 730 50.88 -4.74 16.28
CA LYS A 730 51.89 -4.67 17.36
C LYS A 730 51.30 -5.00 18.72
N GLY A 731 51.95 -5.91 19.44
CA GLY A 731 51.60 -6.23 20.83
C GLY A 731 50.34 -7.09 21.00
N ILE A 732 50.04 -7.99 20.07
CA ILE A 732 48.92 -8.93 20.19
C ILE A 732 49.21 -9.94 21.31
N ASP A 733 48.25 -10.18 22.20
CA ASP A 733 48.40 -11.17 23.28
C ASP A 733 48.50 -12.59 22.71
N MET A 734 49.64 -13.24 22.90
CA MET A 734 49.92 -14.54 22.31
C MET A 734 49.11 -15.73 22.87
N PRO A 735 48.67 -15.74 24.15
CA PRO A 735 47.87 -16.86 24.66
C PRO A 735 46.58 -17.13 23.88
N THR A 736 46.03 -16.11 23.20
CA THR A 736 44.89 -16.24 22.29
C THR A 736 45.15 -17.19 21.11
N PHE A 737 46.42 -17.36 20.68
CA PHE A 737 46.81 -18.26 19.58
C PHE A 737 47.11 -19.70 20.03
N SER A 738 46.94 -20.02 21.32
CA SER A 738 47.10 -21.39 21.84
C SER A 738 46.34 -22.46 21.04
N PRO A 739 45.13 -22.23 20.49
CA PRO A 739 44.48 -23.19 19.60
C PRO A 739 45.33 -23.61 18.38
N TYR A 740 45.95 -22.64 17.69
CA TYR A 740 46.79 -22.91 16.52
C TYR A 740 48.13 -23.52 16.92
N SER A 741 48.75 -22.98 17.99
CA SER A 741 50.01 -23.52 18.52
C SER A 741 49.83 -24.96 19.01
N GLY A 742 48.73 -25.29 19.68
CA GLY A 742 48.40 -26.65 20.08
C GLY A 742 48.26 -27.59 18.89
N LYS A 743 47.52 -27.18 17.85
CA LYS A 743 47.30 -28.00 16.65
C LYS A 743 48.60 -28.25 15.85
N TYR A 744 49.39 -27.20 15.59
CA TYR A 744 50.51 -27.27 14.64
C TYR A 744 51.90 -27.38 15.31
N VAL A 745 52.05 -26.91 16.55
CA VAL A 745 53.32 -26.93 17.31
C VAL A 745 53.28 -27.95 18.46
N GLY A 746 52.10 -28.29 18.97
CA GLY A 746 51.91 -29.24 20.06
C GLY A 746 52.06 -28.65 21.46
N TYR A 747 52.00 -27.33 21.62
CA TYR A 747 52.13 -26.64 22.92
C TYR A 747 51.16 -25.46 23.03
N ALA A 748 50.57 -25.27 24.22
CA ALA A 748 49.84 -24.05 24.56
C ALA A 748 50.80 -22.87 24.74
N ILE A 749 50.32 -21.64 24.57
CA ILE A 749 51.09 -20.43 24.85
C ILE A 749 50.62 -19.87 26.19
N GLU A 750 51.54 -19.79 27.16
CA GLU A 750 51.23 -19.32 28.51
C GLU A 750 51.30 -17.79 28.60
N LYS A 751 52.35 -17.21 28.00
CA LYS A 751 52.62 -15.76 28.00
C LYS A 751 53.34 -15.34 26.72
N GLY A 752 53.12 -14.10 26.28
CA GLY A 752 53.92 -13.43 25.26
C GLY A 752 53.13 -12.38 24.50
N LYS A 753 53.85 -11.52 23.79
CA LYS A 753 53.28 -10.54 22.85
C LYS A 753 53.82 -10.78 21.45
N LEU A 754 52.96 -10.69 20.45
CA LEU A 754 53.27 -10.86 19.04
C LEU A 754 53.17 -9.50 18.33
N SER A 755 54.22 -9.13 17.60
CA SER A 755 54.17 -8.07 16.60
C SER A 755 54.53 -8.66 15.24
N VAL A 756 53.76 -8.31 14.22
CA VAL A 756 53.95 -8.81 12.85
C VAL A 756 53.94 -7.63 11.89
N ASP A 757 54.90 -7.62 10.99
CA ASP A 757 54.91 -6.79 9.79
C ASP A 757 54.93 -7.75 8.58
N ILE A 758 53.86 -7.74 7.78
CA ILE A 758 53.73 -8.55 6.57
C ILE A 758 53.67 -7.68 5.32
N HIS A 759 54.20 -8.20 4.20
CA HIS A 759 54.03 -7.63 2.87
C HIS A 759 53.69 -8.75 1.88
N TYR A 760 52.46 -8.77 1.39
CA TYR A 760 51.92 -9.81 0.51
C TYR A 760 51.64 -9.22 -0.87
N HIS A 761 52.23 -9.81 -1.90
CA HIS A 761 52.00 -9.48 -3.30
C HIS A 761 51.46 -10.71 -4.03
N VAL A 762 50.34 -10.56 -4.73
CA VAL A 762 49.68 -11.56 -5.55
C VAL A 762 49.45 -10.98 -6.93
N GLU A 763 49.97 -11.67 -7.94
CA GLU A 763 49.74 -11.30 -9.34
C GLU A 763 49.74 -12.56 -10.20
N LYS A 764 48.78 -12.69 -11.12
CA LYS A 764 48.65 -13.83 -12.05
C LYS A 764 48.60 -15.20 -11.34
N GLY A 765 48.08 -15.24 -10.12
CA GLY A 765 47.95 -16.47 -9.32
C GLY A 765 49.21 -16.89 -8.57
N GLU A 766 50.30 -16.12 -8.64
CA GLU A 766 51.51 -16.31 -7.84
C GLU A 766 51.48 -15.41 -6.61
N LEU A 767 51.80 -15.96 -5.44
CA LEU A 767 51.95 -15.26 -4.17
C LEU A 767 53.45 -15.10 -3.85
N THR A 768 53.85 -13.89 -3.48
CA THR A 768 55.10 -13.59 -2.78
C THR A 768 54.78 -12.87 -1.48
N ALA A 769 55.20 -13.42 -0.36
CA ALA A 769 54.87 -12.96 0.97
C ALA A 769 56.14 -12.82 1.81
N GLU A 770 56.36 -11.63 2.37
CA GLU A 770 57.38 -11.38 3.37
C GLU A 770 56.73 -11.27 4.74
N ASN A 771 57.23 -12.05 5.71
CA ASN A 771 56.71 -12.05 7.07
C ASN A 771 57.83 -11.70 8.04
N SER A 772 57.71 -10.60 8.75
CA SER A 772 58.60 -10.24 9.86
C SER A 772 57.85 -10.37 11.18
N ILE A 773 58.29 -11.31 12.01
CA ILE A 773 57.63 -11.71 13.24
C ILE A 773 58.55 -11.37 14.42
N PHE A 774 58.03 -10.56 15.34
CA PHE A 774 58.67 -10.23 16.62
C PHE A 774 57.84 -10.80 17.77
N LEU A 775 58.45 -11.62 18.61
CA LEU A 775 57.83 -12.20 19.80
C LEU A 775 58.53 -11.67 21.03
N ASP A 776 57.78 -11.14 21.98
CA ASP A 776 58.28 -10.63 23.25
C ASP A 776 57.81 -11.51 24.41
N GLN A 777 58.76 -11.89 25.27
CA GLN A 777 58.57 -12.76 26.43
C GLN A 777 57.78 -14.06 26.16
N LEU A 778 57.87 -14.65 24.95
CA LEU A 778 57.18 -15.90 24.65
C LEU A 778 57.58 -17.01 25.63
N THR A 779 56.56 -17.62 26.23
CA THR A 779 56.63 -18.75 27.16
C THR A 779 55.59 -19.78 26.75
N LEU A 780 56.03 -21.02 26.51
CA LEU A 780 55.16 -22.15 26.21
C LEU A 780 54.68 -22.80 27.51
N GLY A 781 53.41 -23.17 27.53
CA GLY A 781 52.78 -23.86 28.65
C GLY A 781 52.73 -25.38 28.43
N GLU A 782 51.61 -25.98 28.78
CA GLU A 782 51.40 -27.42 28.70
C GLU A 782 51.49 -27.96 27.26
N LYS A 783 51.98 -29.20 27.15
CA LYS A 783 52.02 -29.93 25.88
C LYS A 783 50.61 -30.36 25.49
N ILE A 784 50.25 -30.14 24.23
CA ILE A 784 48.97 -30.53 23.64
C ILE A 784 49.22 -31.66 22.65
N GLU A 785 48.51 -32.78 22.81
CA GLU A 785 48.54 -33.86 21.83
C GLU A 785 47.79 -33.45 20.56
N SER A 786 48.48 -33.44 19.43
CA SER A 786 47.89 -33.18 18.11
C SER A 786 48.57 -34.03 17.03
N PRO A 787 47.80 -34.69 16.15
CA PRO A 787 48.35 -35.47 15.04
C PRO A 787 49.04 -34.60 13.97
N ASP A 788 48.66 -33.32 13.88
CA ASP A 788 49.21 -32.35 12.93
C ASP A 788 50.43 -31.59 13.49
N ALA A 789 50.85 -31.90 14.73
CA ALA A 789 51.94 -31.19 15.37
C ALA A 789 53.31 -31.54 14.77
N LEU A 790 54.17 -30.54 14.63
CA LEU A 790 55.55 -30.72 14.16
C LEU A 790 56.35 -31.64 15.10
N SER A 791 57.03 -32.64 14.54
CA SER A 791 57.90 -33.56 15.28
C SER A 791 59.30 -32.96 15.55
N ILE A 792 59.36 -31.78 16.18
CA ILE A 792 60.61 -31.04 16.47
C ILE A 792 60.77 -30.74 17.97
N PRO A 793 62.00 -30.62 18.51
CA PRO A 793 62.24 -30.20 19.90
C PRO A 793 61.96 -28.70 20.11
N VAL A 794 60.68 -28.32 20.19
CA VAL A 794 60.23 -26.91 20.21
C VAL A 794 60.89 -26.08 21.31
N ASN A 795 61.03 -26.61 22.53
CA ASN A 795 61.66 -25.88 23.64
C ASN A 795 63.12 -25.55 23.39
N LEU A 796 63.85 -26.42 22.69
CA LEU A 796 65.24 -26.16 22.30
C LEU A 796 65.28 -25.06 21.22
N ALA A 797 64.42 -25.14 20.21
CA ALA A 797 64.32 -24.11 19.18
C ALA A 797 63.98 -22.73 19.79
N LEU A 798 63.05 -22.69 20.76
CA LEU A 798 62.69 -21.46 21.48
C LEU A 798 63.89 -20.89 22.25
N ALA A 799 64.63 -21.73 22.98
CA ALA A 799 65.80 -21.29 23.75
C ALA A 799 66.95 -20.76 22.86
N LEU A 800 67.06 -21.25 21.63
CA LEU A 800 68.08 -20.82 20.66
C LEU A 800 67.68 -19.52 19.94
N LEU A 801 66.38 -19.30 19.71
CA LEU A 801 65.86 -18.11 19.04
C LEU A 801 65.72 -16.91 19.98
N LYS A 802 65.59 -17.15 21.29
CA LYS A 802 65.36 -16.12 22.32
C LYS A 802 66.65 -15.40 22.71
N ASN A 803 66.64 -14.06 22.65
CA ASN A 803 67.77 -13.24 23.10
C ASN A 803 67.78 -13.03 24.64
N ARG A 804 68.77 -12.28 25.17
CA ARG A 804 68.90 -12.00 26.62
C ARG A 804 67.72 -11.23 27.23
N ARG A 805 66.94 -10.51 26.44
CA ARG A 805 65.73 -9.78 26.86
C ARG A 805 64.46 -10.61 26.74
N GLY A 806 64.58 -11.81 26.18
CA GLY A 806 63.46 -12.69 25.96
C GLY A 806 62.74 -12.50 24.63
N GLU A 807 63.35 -11.77 23.70
CA GLU A 807 62.77 -11.43 22.40
C GLU A 807 63.21 -12.40 21.30
N ILE A 808 62.35 -12.66 20.32
CA ILE A 808 62.60 -13.48 19.13
C ILE A 808 62.25 -12.67 17.88
N ASN A 809 63.15 -12.64 16.91
CA ASN A 809 62.94 -11.99 15.61
C ASN A 809 63.11 -13.01 14.49
N VAL A 810 62.07 -13.23 13.68
CA VAL A 810 62.07 -14.16 12.55
C VAL A 810 61.62 -13.45 11.28
N HIS A 811 62.38 -13.60 10.21
CA HIS A 811 61.98 -13.16 8.88
C HIS A 811 61.76 -14.40 8.00
N LEU A 812 60.54 -14.55 7.47
CA LEU A 812 60.11 -15.73 6.73
C LEU A 812 59.51 -15.34 5.37
N PRO A 813 60.30 -15.36 4.28
CA PRO A 813 59.78 -15.19 2.93
C PRO A 813 59.07 -16.47 2.47
N VAL A 814 57.92 -16.31 1.82
CA VAL A 814 57.07 -17.40 1.32
C VAL A 814 56.68 -17.08 -0.12
N SER A 815 56.85 -18.02 -1.05
CA SER A 815 56.44 -17.82 -2.45
C SER A 815 55.81 -19.08 -3.05
N GLY A 816 54.83 -18.93 -3.94
CA GLY A 816 54.23 -20.05 -4.67
C GLY A 816 52.85 -19.74 -5.26
N SER A 817 52.32 -20.67 -6.04
CA SER A 817 51.01 -20.52 -6.67
C SER A 817 49.86 -20.67 -5.67
N ILE A 818 48.88 -19.78 -5.74
CA ILE A 818 47.65 -19.84 -4.94
C ILE A 818 46.71 -20.95 -5.43
N ASN A 819 46.87 -21.37 -6.69
CA ASN A 819 46.01 -22.37 -7.31
C ASN A 819 46.46 -23.82 -7.04
N ASP A 820 47.63 -24.01 -6.42
CA ASP A 820 48.15 -25.33 -6.03
C ASP A 820 48.48 -25.35 -4.53
N PRO A 821 47.59 -25.90 -3.67
CA PRO A 821 47.68 -25.79 -2.22
C PRO A 821 48.77 -26.67 -1.55
N GLN A 822 49.66 -27.32 -2.30
CA GLN A 822 50.78 -28.10 -1.76
C GLN A 822 51.94 -27.20 -1.29
N PHE A 823 51.67 -26.25 -0.38
CA PHE A 823 52.71 -25.42 0.24
C PHE A 823 53.50 -26.24 1.28
N SER A 824 54.71 -26.69 0.95
CA SER A 824 55.60 -27.33 1.94
C SER A 824 56.38 -26.28 2.74
N LEU A 825 55.93 -25.99 3.97
CA LEU A 825 56.55 -25.03 4.90
C LEU A 825 57.86 -25.54 5.53
N GLY A 826 58.16 -26.84 5.42
CA GLY A 826 59.27 -27.49 6.15
C GLY A 826 60.67 -27.02 5.75
N GLY A 827 60.90 -26.68 4.48
CA GLY A 827 62.22 -26.27 3.99
C GLY A 827 62.63 -24.86 4.44
N VAL A 828 61.70 -23.89 4.38
CA VAL A 828 61.98 -22.49 4.69
C VAL A 828 62.17 -22.25 6.19
N ILE A 829 61.43 -22.96 7.04
CA ILE A 829 61.54 -22.86 8.51
C ILE A 829 62.89 -23.42 8.99
N PHE A 830 63.37 -24.52 8.39
CA PHE A 830 64.64 -25.14 8.77
C PHE A 830 65.84 -24.25 8.42
N ASP A 831 65.82 -23.60 7.26
CA ASP A 831 66.87 -22.68 6.82
C ASP A 831 66.89 -21.36 7.62
N ALA A 832 65.73 -20.86 8.07
CA ALA A 832 65.64 -19.67 8.91
C ALA A 832 66.25 -19.88 10.32
N ILE A 833 66.11 -21.08 10.90
CA ILE A 833 66.64 -21.41 12.23
C ILE A 833 68.17 -21.56 12.21
N ILE A 834 68.74 -22.19 11.17
CA ILE A 834 70.20 -22.40 11.09
C ILE A 834 70.97 -21.11 10.78
N ASN A 835 70.40 -20.19 9.98
CA ASN A 835 71.08 -18.93 9.67
C ASN A 835 71.14 -17.95 10.86
N LEU A 836 70.26 -18.09 11.86
CA LEU A 836 70.28 -17.28 13.08
C LEU A 836 71.31 -17.77 14.13
N LEU A 837 71.92 -18.95 13.92
CA LEU A 837 72.79 -19.65 14.88
C LEU A 837 74.28 -19.30 14.76
N THR A 838 74.62 -18.02 14.64
CA THR A 838 76.02 -17.55 14.82
C THR A 838 76.11 -16.26 15.64
N LYS A 839 75.79 -16.32 16.95
CA LYS A 839 76.54 -15.65 18.04
C LYS A 839 75.93 -15.87 19.45
N ALA A 840 76.65 -16.70 20.20
CA ALA A 840 76.93 -16.70 21.65
C ALA A 840 75.82 -16.67 22.71
N ALA A 841 76.00 -17.58 23.68
CA ALA A 841 75.17 -17.89 24.84
C ALA A 841 75.62 -17.20 26.16
N THR A 842 74.74 -17.37 27.16
CA THR A 842 74.89 -17.49 28.64
C THR A 842 74.11 -16.47 29.50
N ALA A 843 73.33 -17.01 30.44
CA ALA A 843 72.50 -16.40 31.51
C ALA A 843 72.94 -16.98 32.88
N PRO A 844 72.59 -16.40 34.06
CA PRO A 844 71.28 -16.63 34.72
C PRO A 844 70.73 -15.50 35.66
N LEU A 845 69.51 -15.76 36.19
CA LEU A 845 68.51 -14.95 36.95
C LEU A 845 68.79 -14.57 38.43
N ALA A 846 68.01 -13.61 38.97
CA ALA A 846 67.18 -13.69 40.23
C ALA A 846 66.39 -12.35 40.45
N MET A 847 65.05 -12.31 40.45
CA MET A 847 64.04 -12.51 41.53
C MET A 847 64.02 -11.48 42.68
N LEU A 848 62.91 -10.73 42.85
CA LEU A 848 62.44 -10.13 44.11
C LEU A 848 60.91 -9.96 44.08
N GLY A 849 60.20 -10.57 45.05
CA GLY A 849 58.78 -10.35 45.29
C GLY A 849 58.48 -10.43 46.78
N SER A 850 58.01 -9.33 47.37
CA SER A 850 57.25 -9.26 48.64
C SER A 850 57.03 -7.80 49.12
N LEU A 851 56.36 -6.94 48.36
CA LEU A 851 56.11 -5.55 48.82
C LEU A 851 54.79 -4.91 48.31
N PHE A 852 53.64 -5.58 48.36
CA PHE A 852 52.34 -4.90 48.24
C PHE A 852 51.28 -5.56 49.12
N GLY A 853 50.56 -4.74 49.90
CA GLY A 853 49.67 -5.18 50.97
C GLY A 853 48.24 -5.53 50.53
N GLY A 854 47.63 -6.46 51.27
CA GLY A 854 46.19 -6.80 51.29
C GLY A 854 45.71 -7.70 50.15
N GLU A 855 45.10 -8.85 50.47
CA GLU A 855 44.52 -9.79 49.50
C GLU A 855 43.46 -9.16 48.58
N GLU A 856 42.84 -8.04 48.98
CA GLU A 856 41.72 -7.39 48.26
C GLU A 856 42.08 -6.73 46.92
N LEU A 857 43.35 -6.44 46.62
CA LEU A 857 43.78 -5.83 45.34
C LEU A 857 44.32 -6.83 44.32
N SER A 858 44.46 -8.10 44.71
CA SER A 858 45.05 -9.17 43.87
C SER A 858 44.06 -9.88 42.95
N GLN A 859 42.76 -9.63 43.11
CA GLN A 859 41.72 -10.27 42.29
C GLN A 859 40.43 -9.43 42.22
N ILE A 860 39.62 -9.67 41.18
CA ILE A 860 38.23 -9.22 41.09
C ILE A 860 37.31 -10.42 40.80
N THR A 861 36.08 -10.37 41.29
CA THR A 861 35.08 -11.43 41.10
C THR A 861 34.02 -11.04 40.06
N PHE A 862 33.42 -12.06 39.45
CA PHE A 862 32.35 -11.97 38.47
C PHE A 862 31.16 -12.82 38.91
N LEU A 863 29.96 -12.47 38.46
CA LEU A 863 28.81 -13.36 38.60
C LEU A 863 29.01 -14.65 37.76
N PRO A 864 28.54 -15.82 38.23
CA PRO A 864 28.63 -17.07 37.47
C PRO A 864 28.01 -16.95 36.07
N GLY A 865 28.68 -17.49 35.06
CA GLY A 865 28.30 -17.45 33.65
C GLY A 865 28.51 -16.09 32.96
N GLN A 866 28.96 -15.05 33.69
CA GLN A 866 29.07 -13.67 33.20
C GLN A 866 30.50 -13.15 33.20
N ALA A 867 30.77 -12.19 32.31
CA ALA A 867 32.05 -11.51 32.17
C ALA A 867 31.92 -9.97 32.27
N GLN A 868 30.81 -9.48 32.84
CA GLN A 868 30.57 -8.06 33.03
C GLN A 868 31.16 -7.61 34.37
N LEU A 869 31.91 -6.51 34.37
CA LEU A 869 32.50 -5.94 35.58
C LEU A 869 31.41 -5.42 36.51
N THR A 870 31.52 -5.73 37.80
CA THR A 870 30.66 -5.15 38.84
C THR A 870 31.19 -3.78 39.27
N PRO A 871 30.35 -2.90 39.84
CA PRO A 871 30.80 -1.61 40.38
C PRO A 871 31.93 -1.76 41.42
N GLU A 872 31.95 -2.84 42.19
CA GLU A 872 33.00 -3.17 43.14
C GLU A 872 34.32 -3.51 42.43
N ALA A 873 34.26 -4.33 41.36
CA ALA A 873 35.42 -4.66 40.55
C ALA A 873 36.03 -3.42 39.89
N GLU A 874 35.21 -2.48 39.39
CA GLU A 874 35.71 -1.24 38.79
C GLU A 874 36.53 -0.38 39.77
N LYS A 875 36.13 -0.29 41.05
CA LYS A 875 36.88 0.45 42.08
C LYS A 875 38.25 -0.17 42.38
N ILE A 876 38.32 -1.50 42.39
CA ILE A 876 39.59 -2.24 42.57
C ILE A 876 40.53 -1.96 41.40
N LEU A 877 39.99 -2.02 40.16
CA LEU A 877 40.76 -1.72 38.95
C LEU A 877 41.25 -0.26 38.91
N GLU A 878 40.47 0.70 39.43
CA GLU A 878 40.89 2.11 39.54
C GLU A 878 42.12 2.26 40.43
N THR A 879 42.09 1.61 41.59
CA THR A 879 43.19 1.63 42.56
C THR A 879 44.44 0.96 41.99
N LEU A 880 44.27 -0.21 41.35
CA LEU A 880 45.35 -0.94 40.68
C LEU A 880 45.99 -0.10 39.56
N SER A 881 45.17 0.57 38.75
CA SER A 881 45.65 1.40 37.63
C SER A 881 46.46 2.60 38.10
N ARG A 882 46.03 3.27 39.19
CA ARG A 882 46.81 4.37 39.81
C ARG A 882 48.17 3.89 40.29
N ALA A 883 48.23 2.73 40.96
CA ALA A 883 49.50 2.15 41.42
C ALA A 883 50.46 1.83 40.26
N LEU A 884 49.93 1.35 39.13
CA LEU A 884 50.70 1.07 37.92
C LEU A 884 51.20 2.32 37.19
N ILE A 885 50.42 3.42 37.22
CA ILE A 885 50.83 4.72 36.68
C ILE A 885 51.99 5.30 37.50
N ASP A 886 51.88 5.27 38.83
CA ASP A 886 52.91 5.80 39.73
C ASP A 886 54.24 5.01 39.68
N ARG A 887 54.21 3.77 39.18
CA ARG A 887 55.37 2.87 39.09
C ARG A 887 55.57 2.34 37.66
N PRO A 888 56.19 3.12 36.76
CA PRO A 888 56.31 2.76 35.34
C PRO A 888 57.15 1.50 35.06
N ALA A 889 57.96 1.04 36.02
CA ALA A 889 58.77 -0.17 35.88
C ALA A 889 58.00 -1.48 36.14
N LEU A 890 56.78 -1.42 36.71
CA LEU A 890 56.00 -2.61 37.02
C LEU A 890 55.24 -3.11 35.78
N GLU A 891 55.19 -4.43 35.60
CA GLU A 891 54.31 -5.09 34.63
C GLU A 891 53.11 -5.73 35.36
N LEU A 892 51.96 -5.82 34.69
CA LEU A 892 50.74 -6.46 35.19
C LEU A 892 50.44 -7.72 34.39
N ASP A 893 50.47 -8.87 35.03
CA ASP A 893 49.91 -10.11 34.50
C ASP A 893 48.44 -10.25 34.94
N ILE A 894 47.56 -10.62 34.01
CA ILE A 894 46.12 -10.82 34.21
C ILE A 894 45.74 -12.25 33.84
N THR A 895 45.19 -13.00 34.78
CA THR A 895 44.69 -14.37 34.53
C THR A 895 43.19 -14.45 34.76
N GLY A 896 42.44 -14.89 33.75
CA GLY A 896 41.00 -15.13 33.89
C GLY A 896 40.72 -16.56 34.31
N TRP A 897 39.72 -16.72 35.18
CA TRP A 897 39.31 -18.01 35.71
C TRP A 897 37.82 -18.28 35.46
N ALA A 898 37.51 -19.51 35.08
CA ALA A 898 36.16 -20.06 35.07
C ALA A 898 36.03 -21.18 36.11
N ASP A 899 34.92 -21.17 36.82
CA ASP A 899 34.58 -22.09 37.89
C ASP A 899 33.81 -23.29 37.32
N ALA A 900 34.45 -24.46 37.32
CA ALA A 900 33.88 -25.68 36.72
C ALA A 900 32.58 -26.15 37.36
N LEU A 901 32.26 -25.68 38.57
CA LEU A 901 31.06 -26.06 39.30
C LEU A 901 29.90 -25.11 39.01
N HIS A 902 30.13 -23.79 39.10
CA HIS A 902 29.06 -22.78 39.09
C HIS A 902 28.83 -22.12 37.72
N ASP A 903 29.86 -22.00 36.88
CA ASP A 903 29.72 -21.33 35.58
C ASP A 903 28.89 -22.10 34.53
N PRO A 904 28.98 -23.45 34.41
CA PRO A 904 28.28 -24.17 33.34
C PRO A 904 26.75 -23.99 33.39
N GLU A 905 26.12 -24.17 34.56
CA GLU A 905 24.67 -24.07 34.67
C GLU A 905 24.18 -22.64 34.43
N ALA A 906 24.88 -21.65 34.99
CA ALA A 906 24.57 -20.23 34.79
C ALA A 906 24.70 -19.84 33.31
N LEU A 907 25.73 -20.34 32.62
CA LEU A 907 25.93 -20.11 31.18
C LEU A 907 24.82 -20.74 30.34
N LYS A 908 24.41 -21.97 30.66
CA LYS A 908 23.28 -22.65 29.98
C LYS A 908 21.98 -21.87 30.14
N ARG A 909 21.70 -21.34 31.34
CA ARG A 909 20.53 -20.50 31.61
C ARG A 909 20.55 -19.21 30.79
N SER A 910 21.69 -18.51 30.73
CA SER A 910 21.84 -17.32 29.89
C SER A 910 21.63 -17.61 28.39
N LEU A 911 22.14 -18.75 27.91
CA LEU A 911 21.93 -19.21 26.53
C LEU A 911 20.46 -19.55 26.24
N LEU A 912 19.77 -20.18 27.19
CA LEU A 912 18.34 -20.46 27.09
C LEU A 912 17.52 -19.17 27.03
N GLU A 913 17.73 -18.25 27.96
CA GLU A 913 17.03 -16.96 28.01
C GLU A 913 17.17 -16.21 26.69
N ARG A 914 18.38 -16.21 26.11
CA ARG A 914 18.63 -15.62 24.78
C ARG A 914 17.80 -16.26 23.67
N ARG A 915 17.71 -17.60 23.65
CA ARG A 915 16.87 -18.33 22.67
C ARG A 915 15.39 -17.99 22.84
N VAL A 916 14.92 -17.79 24.09
CA VAL A 916 13.54 -17.36 24.38
C VAL A 916 13.30 -15.93 23.90
N LYS A 917 14.18 -14.99 24.25
CA LYS A 917 14.12 -13.59 23.77
C LYS A 917 14.13 -13.49 22.24
N ALA A 918 14.85 -14.38 21.56
CA ALA A 918 14.89 -14.43 20.11
C ALA A 918 13.53 -14.79 19.47
N GLN A 919 12.71 -15.59 20.16
CA GLN A 919 11.33 -15.88 19.70
C GLN A 919 10.44 -14.64 19.80
N LYS A 920 10.53 -13.89 20.92
CA LYS A 920 9.82 -12.61 21.08
C LYS A 920 10.24 -11.60 20.03
N LEU A 921 11.54 -11.50 19.77
CA LEU A 921 12.09 -10.65 18.71
C LEU A 921 11.54 -11.03 17.33
N SER A 922 11.54 -12.32 17.00
CA SER A 922 11.00 -12.83 15.73
C SER A 922 9.50 -12.53 15.57
N GLU A 923 8.71 -12.63 16.64
CA GLU A 923 7.29 -12.24 16.62
C GLU A 923 7.10 -10.74 16.40
N LYS A 924 7.86 -9.89 17.10
CA LYS A 924 7.82 -8.42 16.92
C LYS A 924 8.16 -8.01 15.49
N VAL A 925 9.22 -8.58 14.91
CA VAL A 925 9.60 -8.32 13.53
C VAL A 925 8.51 -8.72 12.54
N LYS A 926 7.83 -9.86 12.75
CA LYS A 926 6.67 -10.26 11.93
C LYS A 926 5.50 -9.28 12.01
N LYS A 927 5.37 -8.53 13.11
CA LYS A 927 4.39 -7.45 13.27
C LYS A 927 4.87 -6.11 12.69
N GLY A 928 6.07 -6.06 12.11
CA GLY A 928 6.67 -4.80 11.63
C GLY A 928 7.24 -3.92 12.74
N GLU A 929 7.41 -4.45 13.96
CA GLU A 929 7.95 -3.71 15.09
C GLU A 929 9.48 -3.77 15.10
N ALA A 930 10.12 -2.59 14.99
CA ALA A 930 11.57 -2.46 15.11
C ALA A 930 12.05 -2.68 16.55
N VAL A 931 13.16 -3.39 16.72
CA VAL A 931 13.81 -3.64 18.03
C VAL A 931 15.32 -3.39 17.90
N ASP A 932 15.89 -2.71 18.88
CA ASP A 932 17.29 -2.25 18.85
C ASP A 932 18.29 -3.39 18.95
N SER A 933 18.15 -4.24 19.95
CA SER A 933 18.97 -5.42 20.10
C SER A 933 18.23 -6.52 20.84
N LEU A 934 18.76 -7.73 20.77
CA LEU A 934 18.25 -8.86 21.56
C LEU A 934 18.36 -8.61 23.08
N ARG A 935 19.23 -7.68 23.52
CA ARG A 935 19.42 -7.34 24.94
C ARG A 935 18.27 -6.50 25.50
N ASP A 936 17.61 -5.70 24.65
CA ASP A 936 16.52 -4.80 25.02
C ASP A 936 15.15 -5.50 25.06
N VAL A 937 15.13 -6.81 24.75
CA VAL A 937 13.93 -7.62 24.82
C VAL A 937 13.69 -8.04 26.27
N GLU A 938 12.74 -7.39 26.92
CA GLU A 938 12.22 -7.80 28.23
C GLU A 938 11.20 -8.93 28.07
N LEU A 939 11.03 -9.77 29.10
CA LEU A 939 10.06 -10.89 29.12
C LEU A 939 9.28 -10.84 30.43
N SER A 940 7.95 -10.80 30.37
CA SER A 940 7.11 -11.14 31.52
C SER A 940 7.02 -12.65 31.73
N ASP A 941 6.53 -13.10 32.89
CA ASP A 941 6.40 -14.54 33.19
C ASP A 941 5.47 -15.28 32.21
N GLU A 942 4.36 -14.66 31.81
CA GLU A 942 3.42 -15.22 30.82
C GLU A 942 4.06 -15.30 29.43
N GLU A 943 4.80 -14.26 29.05
CA GLU A 943 5.53 -14.22 27.78
C GLU A 943 6.63 -15.28 27.75
N TYR A 944 7.37 -15.44 28.85
CA TYR A 944 8.44 -16.42 28.97
C TYR A 944 7.93 -17.84 28.68
N ALA A 945 6.82 -18.26 29.29
CA ALA A 945 6.23 -19.57 29.05
C ALA A 945 5.86 -19.80 27.57
N ARG A 946 5.25 -18.80 26.93
CA ARG A 946 4.87 -18.83 25.50
C ARG A 946 6.10 -18.95 24.60
N TYR A 947 7.08 -18.09 24.78
CA TYR A 947 8.27 -18.05 23.93
C TYR A 947 9.23 -19.22 24.19
N LEU A 948 9.29 -19.74 25.41
CA LEU A 948 9.96 -21.00 25.73
C LEU A 948 9.34 -22.16 24.95
N THR A 949 8.01 -22.23 24.88
CA THR A 949 7.31 -23.27 24.10
C THR A 949 7.68 -23.20 22.61
N MET A 950 7.80 -22.00 22.04
CA MET A 950 8.24 -21.80 20.66
C MET A 950 9.70 -22.24 20.46
N ALA A 951 10.61 -21.78 21.33
CA ALA A 951 12.02 -22.15 21.30
C ALA A 951 12.23 -23.66 21.46
N TYR A 952 11.47 -24.29 22.36
CA TYR A 952 11.47 -25.74 22.56
C TYR A 952 11.00 -26.49 21.31
N LYS A 953 9.95 -26.01 20.61
CA LYS A 953 9.48 -26.63 19.36
C LYS A 953 10.51 -26.51 18.23
N GLU A 954 11.26 -25.43 18.16
CA GLU A 954 12.25 -25.18 17.11
C GLU A 954 13.61 -25.87 17.36
N ALA A 955 14.01 -26.08 18.62
CA ALA A 955 15.31 -26.63 18.98
C ALA A 955 15.60 -28.02 18.34
N LYS A 956 16.84 -28.28 17.92
CA LYS A 956 17.21 -29.53 17.23
C LYS A 956 17.76 -30.57 18.22
N PHE A 957 16.88 -31.32 18.89
CA PHE A 957 17.22 -32.50 19.69
C PHE A 957 16.03 -33.48 19.70
N VAL A 958 16.23 -34.71 20.17
CA VAL A 958 15.18 -35.73 20.23
C VAL A 958 14.14 -35.34 21.29
N LYS A 959 12.90 -35.12 20.88
CA LYS A 959 11.80 -34.70 21.75
C LYS A 959 10.73 -35.79 21.88
N PRO A 960 10.07 -35.93 23.05
CA PRO A 960 8.93 -36.81 23.20
C PRO A 960 7.81 -36.42 22.24
N LYS A 961 7.30 -37.41 21.50
CA LYS A 961 6.17 -37.27 20.58
C LYS A 961 4.89 -37.82 21.19
N ASN A 962 3.75 -37.24 20.85
CA ASN A 962 2.45 -37.82 21.19
C ASN A 962 2.12 -39.01 20.28
N VAL A 963 1.01 -39.70 20.56
CA VAL A 963 0.55 -40.89 19.81
C VAL A 963 0.28 -40.65 18.32
N ILE A 964 0.26 -39.39 17.86
CA ILE A 964 0.04 -38.98 16.46
C ILE A 964 1.35 -38.47 15.81
N GLY A 965 2.49 -38.59 16.50
CA GLY A 965 3.82 -38.24 15.96
C GLY A 965 4.19 -36.75 16.02
N LEU A 966 3.38 -35.90 16.65
CA LEU A 966 3.66 -34.48 16.89
C LEU A 966 4.44 -34.29 18.20
N THR A 967 5.30 -33.26 18.27
CA THR A 967 6.05 -32.91 19.49
C THR A 967 5.09 -32.63 20.65
N LYS A 968 5.24 -33.36 21.77
CA LYS A 968 4.43 -33.15 22.98
C LYS A 968 4.78 -31.79 23.61
N SER A 969 3.78 -30.95 23.86
CA SER A 969 3.97 -29.75 24.70
C SER A 969 4.12 -30.21 26.15
N LEU A 970 5.20 -29.83 26.80
CA LEU A 970 5.50 -30.18 28.19
C LEU A 970 5.23 -28.97 29.10
N PRO A 971 5.05 -29.16 30.42
CA PRO A 971 5.10 -28.06 31.38
C PRO A 971 6.40 -27.25 31.27
N VAL A 972 6.34 -25.96 31.61
CA VAL A 972 7.50 -25.04 31.54
C VAL A 972 8.76 -25.62 32.17
N PRO A 973 8.74 -26.17 33.42
CA PRO A 973 9.95 -26.71 34.04
C PRO A 973 10.56 -27.89 33.27
N GLU A 974 9.73 -28.76 32.68
CA GLU A 974 10.21 -29.90 31.88
C GLU A 974 10.83 -29.45 30.55
N MET A 975 10.25 -28.43 29.91
CA MET A 975 10.82 -27.84 28.69
C MET A 975 12.18 -27.19 28.98
N GLU A 976 12.27 -26.41 30.05
CA GLU A 976 13.53 -25.80 30.48
C GLU A 976 14.60 -26.85 30.75
N GLN A 977 14.27 -27.89 31.52
CA GLN A 977 15.21 -28.94 31.87
C GLN A 977 15.74 -29.67 30.64
N LEU A 978 14.86 -30.01 29.68
CA LEU A 978 15.27 -30.63 28.42
C LEU A 978 16.13 -29.68 27.57
N MET A 979 15.79 -28.40 27.51
CA MET A 979 16.59 -27.43 26.78
C MET A 979 17.98 -27.24 27.41
N LEU A 980 18.06 -27.07 28.73
CA LEU A 980 19.32 -26.94 29.47
C LEU A 980 20.20 -28.19 29.34
N ALA A 981 19.61 -29.38 29.35
CA ALA A 981 20.34 -30.64 29.15
C ALA A 981 21.00 -30.74 27.76
N ASN A 982 20.46 -30.05 26.75
CA ASN A 982 20.95 -30.06 25.38
C ASN A 982 21.70 -28.76 24.98
N ILE A 983 21.98 -27.87 25.93
CA ILE A 983 22.90 -26.73 25.71
C ILE A 983 24.31 -27.16 26.12
N ASP A 984 25.26 -27.00 25.19
CA ASP A 984 26.68 -27.24 25.46
C ASP A 984 27.29 -26.07 26.25
N ALA A 985 28.05 -26.42 27.29
CA ALA A 985 28.78 -25.50 28.15
C ALA A 985 30.03 -26.23 28.68
N GLY A 986 30.74 -26.91 27.77
CA GLY A 986 31.94 -27.67 28.09
C GLY A 986 33.17 -26.78 28.25
N ASP A 987 34.34 -27.42 28.28
CA ASP A 987 35.64 -26.77 28.56
C ASP A 987 35.96 -25.62 27.59
N ASN A 988 35.48 -25.68 26.35
CA ASN A 988 35.69 -24.63 25.36
C ASN A 988 34.93 -23.34 25.74
N GLU A 989 33.65 -23.46 26.09
CA GLU A 989 32.80 -22.34 26.50
C GLU A 989 33.28 -21.73 27.82
N MET A 990 33.73 -22.58 28.74
CA MET A 990 34.35 -22.23 30.01
C MET A 990 35.66 -21.45 29.80
N ARG A 991 36.55 -21.94 28.95
CA ARG A 991 37.82 -21.27 28.61
C ARG A 991 37.56 -19.89 28.01
N GLN A 992 36.57 -19.78 27.12
CA GLN A 992 36.16 -18.51 26.54
C GLN A 992 35.53 -17.55 27.55
N LEU A 993 34.82 -18.06 28.56
CA LEU A 993 34.29 -17.23 29.64
C LEU A 993 35.43 -16.64 30.48
N ALA A 994 36.39 -17.46 30.89
CA ALA A 994 37.59 -17.03 31.60
C ALA A 994 38.38 -15.98 30.80
N GLU A 995 38.59 -16.21 29.51
CA GLU A 995 39.27 -15.28 28.62
C GLU A 995 38.55 -13.93 28.53
N ARG A 996 37.22 -13.94 28.35
CA ARG A 996 36.41 -12.70 28.33
C ARG A 996 36.51 -11.91 29.62
N ARG A 997 36.61 -12.57 30.78
CA ARG A 997 36.80 -11.90 32.07
C ARG A 997 38.17 -11.23 32.14
N ALA A 998 39.24 -11.93 31.77
CA ALA A 998 40.59 -11.37 31.73
C ALA A 998 40.67 -10.16 30.79
N GLN A 999 40.06 -10.30 29.59
CA GLN A 999 39.98 -9.21 28.62
C GLN A 999 39.17 -8.03 29.15
N ALA A 1000 38.05 -8.24 29.84
CA ALA A 1000 37.27 -7.15 30.44
C ALA A 1000 38.08 -6.34 31.45
N ALA A 1001 38.86 -7.02 32.31
CA ALA A 1001 39.76 -6.37 33.25
C ALA A 1001 40.89 -5.60 32.54
N ARG A 1002 41.56 -6.25 31.57
CA ARG A 1002 42.62 -5.65 30.74
C ARG A 1002 42.13 -4.38 30.03
N ASP A 1003 41.00 -4.49 29.34
CA ASP A 1003 40.40 -3.41 28.55
C ASP A 1003 40.11 -2.21 29.47
N TRP A 1004 39.58 -2.46 30.67
CA TRP A 1004 39.32 -1.40 31.65
C TRP A 1004 40.61 -0.73 32.13
N VAL A 1005 41.64 -1.50 32.50
CA VAL A 1005 42.94 -0.99 33.00
C VAL A 1005 43.64 -0.11 31.97
N ILE A 1006 43.53 -0.45 30.68
CA ILE A 1006 44.14 0.31 29.60
C ILE A 1006 43.28 1.51 29.22
N GLU A 1007 41.99 1.30 28.90
CA GLU A 1007 41.12 2.34 28.34
C GLU A 1007 40.68 3.38 29.38
N ARG A 1008 40.28 2.93 30.57
CA ARG A 1008 39.82 3.82 31.67
C ARG A 1008 40.91 4.08 32.69
N GLY A 1009 41.74 3.08 32.96
CA GLY A 1009 42.83 3.15 33.93
C GLY A 1009 44.07 3.89 33.43
N GLY A 1010 44.27 4.05 32.12
CA GLY A 1010 45.37 4.82 31.53
C GLY A 1010 46.74 4.13 31.57
N VAL A 1011 46.81 2.83 31.87
CA VAL A 1011 48.06 2.06 31.87
C VAL A 1011 48.47 1.67 30.44
N ALA A 1012 49.76 1.78 30.12
CA ALA A 1012 50.28 1.41 28.80
C ALA A 1012 50.13 -0.10 28.53
N GLY A 1013 49.58 -0.48 27.37
CA GLY A 1013 49.19 -1.86 27.07
C GLY A 1013 50.35 -2.84 26.83
N ASP A 1014 51.55 -2.33 26.58
CA ASP A 1014 52.81 -3.11 26.53
C ASP A 1014 53.21 -3.64 27.91
N ARG A 1015 52.76 -2.99 28.98
CA ARG A 1015 53.00 -3.40 30.38
C ARG A 1015 51.95 -4.36 30.93
N VAL A 1016 50.91 -4.68 30.16
CA VAL A 1016 49.80 -5.54 30.61
C VAL A 1016 49.75 -6.81 29.78
N PHE A 1017 49.96 -7.96 30.42
CA PHE A 1017 49.97 -9.28 29.79
C PHE A 1017 48.74 -10.07 30.23
N VAL A 1018 47.94 -10.54 29.28
CA VAL A 1018 46.92 -11.55 29.57
C VAL A 1018 47.56 -12.92 29.47
N LEU A 1019 47.49 -13.70 30.54
CA LEU A 1019 48.00 -15.07 30.60
C LEU A 1019 46.95 -16.07 30.11
N ALA A 1020 47.36 -17.32 29.89
CA ALA A 1020 46.45 -18.40 29.53
C ALA A 1020 45.29 -18.53 30.54
N PRO A 1021 44.03 -18.59 30.06
CA PRO A 1021 42.87 -18.74 30.94
C PRO A 1021 42.87 -20.09 31.63
N LYS A 1022 42.38 -20.12 32.88
CA LYS A 1022 42.32 -21.33 33.70
C LYS A 1022 40.87 -21.73 33.97
N ILE A 1023 40.65 -23.04 34.04
CA ILE A 1023 39.41 -23.66 34.48
C ILE A 1023 39.75 -24.46 35.72
N GLU A 1024 39.09 -24.18 36.83
CA GLU A 1024 39.39 -24.83 38.10
C GLU A 1024 38.17 -25.65 38.54
N ALA A 1025 38.41 -26.92 38.82
CA ALA A 1025 37.53 -27.77 39.60
C ALA A 1025 38.19 -27.90 40.98
N GLU A 1026 37.48 -27.47 42.02
CA GLU A 1026 37.87 -27.46 43.44
C GLU A 1026 39.12 -28.30 43.81
N ALA A 1027 40.20 -27.64 44.23
CA ALA A 1027 41.31 -28.26 44.95
C ALA A 1027 41.81 -27.31 46.05
N ASP A 1028 41.62 -27.72 47.30
CA ASP A 1028 42.14 -27.12 48.54
C ASP A 1028 41.80 -25.64 48.83
N GLY A 1029 40.56 -25.43 49.28
CA GLY A 1029 40.27 -24.63 50.47
C GLY A 1029 40.43 -23.10 50.47
N GLU A 1030 41.14 -22.46 49.54
CA GLU A 1030 41.38 -21.00 49.66
C GLU A 1030 41.05 -20.11 48.47
N LYS A 1031 40.88 -20.58 47.22
CA LYS A 1031 40.51 -19.70 46.09
C LYS A 1031 39.66 -20.38 45.01
N SER A 1032 38.38 -20.62 45.29
CA SER A 1032 37.39 -21.02 44.26
C SER A 1032 36.56 -19.81 43.84
N GLY A 1033 36.31 -19.65 42.53
CA GLY A 1033 35.31 -18.70 42.05
C GLY A 1033 35.58 -18.09 40.68
N SER A 1034 34.49 -17.62 40.08
CA SER A 1034 34.45 -16.78 38.87
C SER A 1034 35.23 -15.48 39.06
N ARG A 1035 36.51 -15.44 38.65
CA ARG A 1035 37.42 -14.34 39.01
C ARG A 1035 38.43 -13.97 37.92
N VAL A 1036 39.10 -12.85 38.13
CA VAL A 1036 40.35 -12.48 37.47
C VAL A 1036 41.39 -12.22 38.54
N GLU A 1037 42.59 -12.75 38.36
CA GLU A 1037 43.73 -12.61 39.26
C GLU A 1037 44.81 -11.72 38.62
N PHE A 1038 45.44 -10.89 39.46
CA PHE A 1038 46.47 -9.92 39.08
C PHE A 1038 47.79 -10.26 39.74
N SER A 1039 48.88 -10.23 38.98
CA SER A 1039 50.24 -10.36 39.50
C SER A 1039 51.11 -9.22 38.97
N LEU A 1040 51.86 -8.57 39.87
CA LEU A 1040 52.78 -7.50 39.52
C LEU A 1040 54.20 -8.06 39.42
N ARG A 1041 54.95 -7.66 38.38
CA ARG A 1041 56.36 -8.01 38.19
C ARG A 1041 57.26 -6.80 38.14
#